data_AF-A0A1Y2G0I0-F1
#
_entry.id   AF-A0A1Y2G0I0-F1
#
_cell.length_a   1.000
_cell.length_b   1.000
_cell.length_c   1.000
_cell.angle_alpha   90.00
_cell.angle_beta   90.00
_cell.angle_gamma   90.00
#
_symmetry.space_group_name_H-M   'P 1'
#
loop_
_entity.id
_entity.type
_entity.pdbx_description
1 polymer ?
#
loop_
_entity_poly.entity_id
_entity_poly.type
_entity_poly.pdbx_seq_one_letter_code
_entity_poly.pdbx_strand_id
1 'polypeptide(L)'
;MIASLSAQPAPGFADDFQGGLLHSPCANVQVQKREHCRNEGTLACSSCTLVTYCSAECQKSHWKQHKIDCKDKLRQEEWQPKWMVEGRRPSFVGSDNESGWQQQTKFGLGLHLWGNMPASDILRLKDNEGLVAQQAFALALVASGDIRHLVLSINGLPDDYSGNLTLLLNDRDSTVTYRNLLLLEILTSVKDVNEAAETATHLWFSAFLPHTLWLQVLDLGKKLVDELRPGRPGTSTYTKKLTNGSSFFFDVRDETKMELFRAALSSSTRYDVAHATNEYNRVMLAPSRVDYRDRGIAAMEPNHRLSWFEHRRCGIVLPFAALNAHHNVPNRLLFSPFGDWMLNDSASPLESWDPEEVIKSGLKHGIKRADLYGCLYFHLQDHLRSLAARLRRFKVSLHLTNSDMLQLSKDINKGDYKKNGLLPTTEFDRVEVSNTIDIEYLGVRKVLESWGTKLKKENPHATLFAYSMNWSVTANGAAADDPNAIGHLMSRLPFVICAPGLFEPVFNSGPAYRKYLEKHGIKKAAKNLGLKLKEKHSIMPPRPLAPLKGDLDALPVFPDKESWYLWVRYCFLYASFPAPKLIFRSLSLLPICRRPSAESASVSATSNSRARREAVSFEIEGWDREVRGSMEEGRASPKFRGRGKGPRIASDTCKQLDLSAGVQRKKDIHYREMC
;
A
#
# COMPACT_ATOMS: atom_id res chain seq x y z
N MET A 1 -7.50 -20.11 27.42
CA MET A 1 -6.31 -20.25 28.29
C MET A 1 -5.12 -19.71 27.53
N ILE A 2 -4.86 -18.41 27.66
CA ILE A 2 -3.67 -17.76 27.09
C ILE A 2 -2.67 -17.74 28.23
N ALA A 3 -1.63 -18.56 28.14
CA ALA A 3 -0.53 -18.47 29.09
C ALA A 3 0.18 -17.13 28.83
N SER A 4 -0.09 -16.18 29.70
CA SER A 4 0.77 -15.04 29.98
C SER A 4 2.17 -15.57 30.29
N LEU A 5 3.06 -15.57 29.29
CA LEU A 5 4.49 -15.63 29.52
C LEU A 5 4.98 -14.19 29.48
N SER A 6 5.09 -13.59 30.66
CA SER A 6 5.88 -12.38 30.90
C SER A 6 7.27 -12.59 30.29
N ALA A 7 7.52 -11.93 29.17
CA ALA A 7 8.78 -12.03 28.42
C ALA A 7 9.90 -11.30 29.17
N GLN A 8 10.59 -12.02 30.07
CA GLN A 8 11.98 -11.69 30.33
C GLN A 8 12.84 -12.15 29.14
N PRO A 9 13.90 -11.41 28.77
CA PRO A 9 14.78 -11.81 27.68
C PRO A 9 15.44 -13.14 28.04
N ALA A 10 15.17 -14.21 27.29
CA ALA A 10 15.85 -15.49 27.47
C ALA A 10 17.24 -15.42 26.82
N PRO A 11 18.34 -15.38 27.58
CA PRO A 11 19.69 -15.39 27.02
C PRO A 11 19.97 -16.80 26.49
N GLY A 12 20.14 -16.99 25.18
CA GLY A 12 20.49 -18.29 24.59
C GLY A 12 20.01 -18.53 23.15
N PHE A 13 19.00 -17.78 22.67
CA PHE A 13 18.61 -17.82 21.25
C PHE A 13 19.31 -16.76 20.39
N ALA A 14 20.16 -15.92 21.00
CA ALA A 14 20.74 -14.74 20.36
C ALA A 14 21.86 -15.08 19.35
N ASP A 15 22.53 -16.23 19.50
CA ASP A 15 23.69 -16.61 18.69
C ASP A 15 23.35 -17.41 17.42
N ASP A 16 22.06 -17.71 17.20
CA ASP A 16 21.62 -18.69 16.20
C ASP A 16 21.18 -18.08 14.85
N PHE A 17 21.27 -16.77 14.69
CA PHE A 17 20.69 -16.08 13.53
C PHE A 17 21.75 -15.34 12.71
N GLN A 18 22.27 -16.02 11.69
CA GLN A 18 23.02 -15.41 10.59
C GLN A 18 22.18 -15.53 9.31
N GLY A 19 21.49 -14.46 8.92
CA GLY A 19 21.02 -14.28 7.53
C GLY A 19 19.63 -14.78 7.13
N GLY A 20 18.63 -14.87 8.02
CA GLY A 20 17.26 -15.24 7.63
C GLY A 20 17.09 -16.67 7.11
N LEU A 21 15.85 -17.08 6.82
CA LEU A 21 15.54 -18.41 6.31
C LEU A 21 15.74 -18.48 4.79
N LEU A 22 16.33 -19.58 4.32
CA LEU A 22 16.48 -19.88 2.89
C LEU A 22 15.40 -20.85 2.38
N HIS A 23 14.90 -21.73 3.25
CA HIS A 23 13.87 -22.73 2.95
C HIS A 23 12.92 -22.88 4.15
N SER A 24 11.81 -23.59 3.94
CA SER A 24 10.85 -23.94 4.99
C SER A 24 11.55 -24.57 6.20
N PRO A 25 11.44 -24.01 7.41
CA PRO A 25 12.11 -24.57 8.58
C PRO A 25 11.34 -25.76 9.16
N CYS A 26 12.03 -26.68 9.84
CA CYS A 26 11.35 -27.70 10.63
C CYS A 26 10.63 -27.07 11.84
N ALA A 27 9.36 -27.38 12.01
CA ALA A 27 8.53 -26.83 13.09
C ALA A 27 8.84 -27.39 14.50
N ASN A 28 9.81 -28.30 14.65
CA ASN A 28 10.12 -28.87 15.96
C ASN A 28 10.92 -27.86 16.81
N VAL A 29 10.16 -26.99 17.47
CA VAL A 29 10.65 -25.95 18.37
C VAL A 29 10.23 -26.29 19.81
N GLN A 30 11.21 -26.32 20.71
CA GLN A 30 11.02 -26.56 22.14
C GLN A 30 11.43 -25.32 22.94
N VAL A 31 10.58 -24.30 22.94
CA VAL A 31 10.83 -22.98 23.57
C VAL A 31 11.28 -23.12 25.02
N GLN A 32 10.63 -23.99 25.80
CA GLN A 32 10.96 -24.19 27.23
C GLN A 32 12.35 -24.79 27.46
N LYS A 33 12.86 -25.57 26.50
CA LYS A 33 14.21 -26.15 26.56
C LYS A 33 15.25 -25.30 25.84
N ARG A 34 14.83 -24.23 25.17
CA ARG A 34 15.66 -23.41 24.29
C ARG A 34 16.29 -24.20 23.13
N GLU A 35 15.59 -25.20 22.64
CA GLU A 35 16.04 -26.07 21.54
C GLU A 35 15.12 -25.90 20.33
N HIS A 36 15.68 -25.96 19.13
CA HIS A 36 14.90 -26.07 17.90
C HIS A 36 15.68 -26.87 16.85
N CYS A 37 14.94 -27.56 15.99
CA CYS A 37 15.53 -28.26 14.85
C CYS A 37 15.92 -27.25 13.77
N ARG A 38 17.17 -27.30 13.30
CA ARG A 38 17.70 -26.42 12.24
C ARG A 38 17.57 -27.00 10.83
N ASN A 39 17.08 -28.23 10.71
CA ASN A 39 16.92 -28.88 9.42
C ASN A 39 15.75 -28.27 8.65
N GLU A 40 15.84 -28.36 7.33
CA GLU A 40 14.74 -28.01 6.43
C GLU A 40 13.51 -28.90 6.68
N GLY A 41 12.34 -28.29 6.73
CA GLY A 41 11.06 -28.96 6.84
C GLY A 41 10.53 -29.35 5.47
N THR A 42 10.53 -30.65 5.17
CA THR A 42 10.06 -31.18 3.87
C THR A 42 8.73 -31.94 3.98
N LEU A 43 8.40 -32.45 5.17
CA LEU A 43 7.21 -33.24 5.45
C LEU A 43 6.12 -32.35 6.05
N ALA A 44 5.14 -31.94 5.24
CA ALA A 44 4.01 -31.16 5.72
C ALA A 44 3.10 -31.98 6.64
N CYS A 45 2.56 -31.33 7.68
CA CYS A 45 1.48 -31.91 8.47
C CYS A 45 0.28 -32.21 7.55
N SER A 46 -0.11 -33.48 7.45
CA SER A 46 -1.15 -33.94 6.52
C SER A 46 -2.54 -33.37 6.80
N SER A 47 -2.80 -32.89 8.02
CA SER A 47 -4.08 -32.27 8.37
C SER A 47 -4.12 -30.77 8.05
N CYS A 48 -3.12 -30.02 8.51
CA CYS A 48 -3.18 -28.55 8.47
C CYS A 48 -2.41 -27.95 7.31
N THR A 49 -1.37 -28.63 6.84
CA THR A 49 -0.39 -28.13 5.85
C THR A 49 0.31 -26.82 6.22
N LEU A 50 0.05 -26.23 7.39
CA LEU A 50 0.64 -24.97 7.86
C LEU A 50 2.09 -25.14 8.31
N VAL A 51 2.47 -26.32 8.78
CA VAL A 51 3.82 -26.61 9.27
C VAL A 51 4.45 -27.78 8.55
N THR A 52 5.77 -27.76 8.47
CA THR A 52 6.60 -28.82 7.90
C THR A 52 7.59 -29.34 8.93
N TYR A 53 8.04 -30.59 8.75
CA TYR A 53 9.02 -31.25 9.61
C TYR A 53 10.11 -31.89 8.76
N CYS A 54 11.33 -31.98 9.30
CA CYS A 54 12.40 -32.72 8.63
C CYS A 54 12.22 -34.25 8.78
N SER A 55 11.47 -34.70 9.79
CA SER A 55 11.23 -36.12 10.06
C SER A 55 9.96 -36.35 10.88
N ALA A 56 9.50 -37.62 10.91
CA ALA A 56 8.35 -38.02 11.72
C ALA A 56 8.62 -37.91 13.23
N GLU A 57 9.88 -38.07 13.66
CA GLU A 57 10.31 -37.92 15.05
C GLU A 57 10.16 -36.46 15.50
N CYS A 58 10.56 -35.51 14.65
CA CYS A 58 10.37 -34.09 14.89
C CYS A 58 8.87 -33.73 14.98
N GLN A 59 8.03 -34.32 14.14
CA GLN A 59 6.58 -34.15 14.24
C GLN A 59 6.02 -34.70 15.56
N LYS A 60 6.41 -35.92 15.95
CA LYS A 60 5.97 -36.55 17.22
C LYS A 60 6.40 -35.72 18.43
N SER A 61 7.63 -35.20 18.41
CA SER A 61 8.18 -34.33 19.46
C SER A 61 7.35 -33.05 19.61
N HIS A 62 7.04 -32.37 18.51
CA HIS A 62 6.31 -31.10 18.50
C HIS A 62 4.78 -31.25 18.66
N TRP A 63 4.24 -32.47 18.50
CA TRP A 63 2.80 -32.68 18.38
C TRP A 63 1.99 -32.13 19.55
N LYS A 64 2.50 -32.18 20.79
CA LYS A 64 1.77 -31.67 21.96
C LYS A 64 1.46 -30.17 21.83
N GLN A 65 2.40 -29.39 21.32
CA GLN A 65 2.25 -27.97 21.05
C GLN A 65 1.41 -27.77 19.78
N HIS A 66 1.81 -28.39 18.67
CA HIS A 66 1.16 -28.20 17.38
C HIS A 66 -0.31 -28.62 17.35
N LYS A 67 -0.72 -29.60 18.17
CA LYS A 67 -2.10 -30.10 18.21
C LYS A 67 -3.12 -29.00 18.51
N ILE A 68 -2.72 -27.94 19.23
CA ILE A 68 -3.58 -26.79 19.54
C ILE A 68 -3.98 -26.10 18.25
N ASP A 69 -3.01 -25.67 17.44
CA ASP A 69 -3.24 -25.02 16.15
C ASP A 69 -3.82 -26.01 15.14
N CYS A 70 -3.36 -27.26 15.19
CA CYS A 70 -3.81 -28.32 14.30
C CYS A 70 -5.28 -28.72 14.55
N LYS A 71 -5.86 -28.34 15.68
CA LYS A 71 -7.27 -28.58 16.00
C LYS A 71 -8.03 -27.29 16.31
N ASP A 72 -7.51 -26.15 15.88
CA ASP A 72 -8.14 -24.86 16.12
C ASP A 72 -9.52 -24.78 15.47
N LYS A 73 -10.47 -24.10 16.14
CA LYS A 73 -11.84 -23.94 15.65
C LYS A 73 -11.91 -23.17 14.34
N LEU A 74 -10.99 -22.24 14.08
CA LEU A 74 -10.90 -21.50 12.82
C LEU A 74 -10.67 -22.41 11.61
N ARG A 75 -10.17 -23.63 11.84
CA ARG A 75 -9.95 -24.64 10.80
C ARG A 75 -11.14 -25.56 10.54
N GLN A 76 -12.25 -25.38 11.25
CA GLN A 76 -13.47 -26.15 10.98
C GLN A 76 -14.16 -25.60 9.72
N GLU A 77 -14.61 -26.47 8.82
CA GLU A 77 -15.34 -26.05 7.62
C GLU A 77 -16.63 -25.33 7.98
N GLU A 78 -17.29 -25.76 9.06
CA GLU A 78 -18.55 -25.22 9.56
C GLU A 78 -18.37 -24.00 10.47
N TRP A 79 -17.14 -23.48 10.67
CA TRP A 79 -16.96 -22.30 11.49
C TRP A 79 -17.71 -21.10 10.89
N GLN A 80 -18.36 -20.36 11.78
CA GLN A 80 -19.16 -19.20 11.44
C GLN A 80 -18.70 -17.99 12.27
N PRO A 81 -18.73 -16.78 11.68
CA PRO A 81 -18.61 -15.54 12.39
C PRO A 81 -19.45 -15.45 13.67
N LYS A 82 -18.88 -14.80 14.68
CA LYS A 82 -19.44 -14.72 16.03
C LYS A 82 -20.87 -14.18 16.07
N TRP A 83 -21.17 -13.14 15.27
CA TRP A 83 -22.53 -12.58 15.23
C TRP A 83 -23.58 -13.56 14.68
N MET A 84 -23.19 -14.50 13.81
CA MET A 84 -24.10 -15.53 13.30
C MET A 84 -24.35 -16.61 14.34
N VAL A 85 -23.29 -17.09 15.01
CA VAL A 85 -23.41 -18.07 16.11
C VAL A 85 -24.27 -17.52 17.26
N GLU A 86 -24.12 -16.24 17.57
CA GLU A 86 -24.88 -15.57 18.64
C GLU A 86 -26.27 -15.08 18.19
N GLY A 87 -26.62 -15.23 16.91
CA GLY A 87 -27.91 -14.77 16.37
C GLY A 87 -28.14 -13.26 16.51
N ARG A 88 -27.07 -12.46 16.55
CA ARG A 88 -27.14 -11.02 16.78
C ARG A 88 -26.83 -10.21 15.52
N ARG A 89 -27.25 -8.94 15.54
CA ARG A 89 -26.87 -7.97 14.52
C ARG A 89 -25.36 -7.67 14.63
N PRO A 90 -24.59 -7.68 13.52
CA PRO A 90 -23.18 -7.34 13.56
C PRO A 90 -22.97 -5.84 13.82
N SER A 91 -21.87 -5.49 14.49
CA SER A 91 -21.52 -4.13 14.92
C SER A 91 -21.22 -3.16 13.77
N PHE A 92 -20.91 -3.69 12.58
CA PHE A 92 -20.78 -2.90 11.36
C PHE A 92 -22.14 -2.55 10.72
N VAL A 93 -23.25 -2.89 11.36
CA VAL A 93 -24.62 -2.61 10.91
C VAL A 93 -25.37 -1.90 12.07
N GLY A 94 -25.47 -0.55 12.09
CA GLY A 94 -26.02 0.26 13.22
C GLY A 94 -26.50 1.69 12.83
N SER A 95 -27.21 2.42 13.73
CA SER A 95 -28.26 3.45 13.49
C SER A 95 -27.86 4.86 13.00
N ASP A 96 -28.82 5.53 12.36
CA ASP A 96 -28.73 6.79 11.60
C ASP A 96 -28.17 8.04 12.32
N ASN A 97 -27.89 7.98 13.62
CA ASN A 97 -27.47 9.13 14.44
C ASN A 97 -26.02 9.10 14.92
N GLU A 98 -25.27 8.05 14.61
CA GLU A 98 -23.84 8.00 14.92
C GLU A 98 -23.07 7.98 13.62
N SER A 99 -22.70 9.16 13.14
CA SER A 99 -21.72 9.24 12.07
C SER A 99 -20.49 8.42 12.52
N GLY A 100 -19.97 7.52 11.69
CA GLY A 100 -18.80 6.69 12.03
C GLY A 100 -17.54 7.48 12.40
N TRP A 101 -17.61 8.81 12.33
CA TRP A 101 -16.63 9.76 12.83
C TRP A 101 -16.75 10.09 14.33
N GLN A 102 -17.90 9.83 14.96
CA GLN A 102 -18.24 10.29 16.32
C GLN A 102 -18.07 9.24 17.44
N GLN A 103 -17.89 7.96 17.11
CA GLN A 103 -17.54 6.91 18.09
C GLN A 103 -16.08 6.42 17.96
N GLN A 104 -15.13 7.33 17.75
CA GLN A 104 -13.71 6.97 17.60
C GLN A 104 -13.07 6.56 18.94
N THR A 105 -13.32 5.33 19.39
CA THR A 105 -12.19 4.60 19.97
C THR A 105 -11.18 4.43 18.82
N LYS A 106 -10.11 5.23 18.81
CA LYS A 106 -9.05 5.11 17.80
C LYS A 106 -8.40 3.73 17.94
N PHE A 107 -8.62 2.84 16.96
CA PHE A 107 -7.94 1.56 16.86
C PHE A 107 -6.65 1.75 16.07
N GLY A 108 -5.64 2.25 16.78
CA GLY A 108 -4.37 2.71 16.24
C GLY A 108 -4.41 4.18 15.81
N LEU A 109 -3.27 4.72 15.36
CA LEU A 109 -3.15 6.12 14.92
C LEU A 109 -3.60 6.36 13.47
N GLY A 110 -3.82 5.30 12.70
CA GLY A 110 -4.33 5.39 11.33
C GLY A 110 -3.31 5.81 10.27
N LEU A 111 -2.02 5.68 10.56
CA LEU A 111 -0.97 5.92 9.58
C LEU A 111 -0.92 4.80 8.53
N HIS A 112 -0.65 5.18 7.27
CA HIS A 112 -0.51 4.27 6.14
C HIS A 112 0.97 3.88 5.94
N LEU A 113 1.54 3.17 6.91
CA LEU A 113 2.96 2.75 6.88
C LEU A 113 3.20 1.47 6.06
N TRP A 114 2.13 0.76 5.74
CA TRP A 114 2.12 -0.33 4.78
C TRP A 114 1.32 0.08 3.56
N GLY A 115 1.80 -0.38 2.43
CA GLY A 115 1.11 -0.27 1.18
C GLY A 115 -0.33 -0.79 1.24
N ASN A 116 -1.26 0.04 0.76
CA ASN A 116 -2.66 -0.33 0.68
C ASN A 116 -3.05 -1.11 -0.59
N MET A 117 -2.26 -1.08 -1.67
CA MET A 117 -2.48 -1.76 -2.96
C MET A 117 -1.28 -2.64 -3.36
N PRO A 118 -1.47 -3.62 -4.25
CA PRO A 118 -0.37 -4.43 -4.76
C PRO A 118 0.73 -3.58 -5.40
N ALA A 119 1.97 -3.96 -5.14
CA ALA A 119 3.14 -3.41 -5.79
C ALA A 119 3.03 -3.56 -7.32
N SER A 120 3.71 -2.68 -8.04
CA SER A 120 3.78 -2.74 -9.50
C SER A 120 5.17 -2.30 -9.95
N ASP A 121 5.74 -3.02 -10.92
CA ASP A 121 6.84 -2.49 -11.72
C ASP A 121 6.28 -1.32 -12.54
N ILE A 122 6.70 -0.10 -12.22
CA ILE A 122 6.18 1.13 -12.85
C ILE A 122 6.90 1.45 -14.15
N LEU A 123 8.05 0.83 -14.40
CA LEU A 123 8.79 0.98 -15.64
C LEU A 123 8.20 0.03 -16.70
N ARG A 124 7.99 -1.23 -16.32
CA ARG A 124 7.65 -2.37 -17.20
C ARG A 124 8.49 -2.34 -18.46
N LEU A 125 9.80 -2.37 -18.27
CA LEU A 125 10.78 -2.08 -19.31
C LEU A 125 10.52 -2.89 -20.59
N LYS A 126 10.34 -4.21 -20.46
CA LYS A 126 10.07 -5.12 -21.59
C LYS A 126 8.83 -4.73 -22.40
N ASP A 127 7.76 -4.29 -21.73
CA ASP A 127 6.46 -4.06 -22.36
C ASP A 127 6.29 -2.63 -22.91
N ASN A 128 7.08 -1.67 -22.39
CA ASN A 128 6.93 -0.25 -22.69
C ASN A 128 8.16 0.37 -23.39
N GLU A 129 9.38 0.05 -22.99
CA GLU A 129 10.59 0.75 -23.45
C GLU A 129 11.49 -0.14 -24.34
N GLY A 130 11.24 -1.46 -24.35
CA GLY A 130 12.15 -2.46 -24.90
C GLY A 130 13.31 -2.78 -23.95
N LEU A 131 13.99 -3.92 -24.15
CA LEU A 131 15.09 -4.38 -23.29
C LEU A 131 16.41 -3.64 -23.59
N VAL A 132 16.43 -2.32 -23.45
CA VAL A 132 17.60 -1.48 -23.74
C VAL A 132 18.41 -1.26 -22.46
N ALA A 133 19.41 -2.13 -22.24
CA ALA A 133 20.21 -2.15 -21.00
C ALA A 133 21.00 -0.85 -20.72
N GLN A 134 21.25 -0.02 -21.73
CA GLN A 134 22.05 1.22 -21.61
C GLN A 134 21.19 2.48 -21.42
N GLN A 135 19.87 2.39 -21.63
CA GLN A 135 18.98 3.55 -21.54
C GLN A 135 18.90 4.05 -20.10
N ALA A 136 19.01 5.38 -19.94
CA ALA A 136 18.84 6.02 -18.64
C ALA A 136 17.36 6.33 -18.37
N PHE A 137 16.92 6.06 -17.14
CA PHE A 137 15.54 6.27 -16.71
C PHE A 137 15.47 7.16 -15.47
N ALA A 138 14.44 7.98 -15.40
CA ALA A 138 14.10 8.80 -14.25
C ALA A 138 12.68 8.50 -13.78
N LEU A 139 12.53 8.05 -12.52
CA LEU A 139 11.25 7.69 -11.92
C LEU A 139 10.98 8.59 -10.71
N ALA A 140 9.76 9.11 -10.60
CA ALA A 140 9.30 9.89 -9.44
C ALA A 140 8.09 9.21 -8.79
N LEU A 141 8.20 8.87 -7.50
CA LEU A 141 7.14 8.39 -6.64
C LEU A 141 6.88 9.46 -5.58
N VAL A 142 5.97 10.39 -5.88
CA VAL A 142 5.92 11.68 -5.17
C VAL A 142 4.95 11.71 -3.99
N ALA A 143 4.20 10.62 -3.82
CA ALA A 143 3.37 10.29 -2.67
C ALA A 143 3.54 8.79 -2.36
N SER A 144 4.79 8.40 -2.14
CA SER A 144 5.26 7.00 -2.23
C SER A 144 4.60 6.04 -1.23
N GLY A 145 4.31 6.47 0.00
CA GLY A 145 3.83 5.59 1.07
C GLY A 145 4.88 4.59 1.56
N ASP A 146 5.34 3.67 0.72
CA ASP A 146 6.44 2.74 1.02
C ASP A 146 7.28 2.45 -0.24
N ILE A 147 8.29 1.58 -0.11
CA ILE A 147 9.22 1.29 -1.22
C ILE A 147 8.76 0.15 -2.15
N ARG A 148 7.52 -0.36 -2.05
CA ARG A 148 7.08 -1.57 -2.78
C ARG A 148 7.18 -1.43 -4.31
N HIS A 149 6.81 -0.27 -4.85
CA HIS A 149 6.88 0.00 -6.29
C HIS A 149 8.32 0.12 -6.77
N LEU A 150 9.20 0.72 -5.94
CA LEU A 150 10.62 0.79 -6.21
C LEU A 150 11.26 -0.60 -6.25
N VAL A 151 10.90 -1.46 -5.29
CA VAL A 151 11.40 -2.85 -5.21
C VAL A 151 11.13 -3.59 -6.52
N LEU A 152 9.88 -3.60 -6.99
CA LEU A 152 9.54 -4.31 -8.23
C LEU A 152 10.16 -3.68 -9.46
N SER A 153 10.23 -2.35 -9.53
CA SER A 153 10.75 -1.65 -10.72
C SER A 153 12.25 -1.86 -10.90
N ILE A 154 13.03 -1.86 -9.82
CA ILE A 154 14.48 -2.13 -9.88
C ILE A 154 14.74 -3.62 -10.15
N ASN A 155 13.95 -4.51 -9.54
CA ASN A 155 14.06 -5.95 -9.77
C ASN A 155 13.63 -6.35 -11.19
N GLY A 156 12.74 -5.59 -11.83
CA GLY A 156 12.30 -5.80 -13.22
C GLY A 156 13.33 -5.39 -14.28
N LEU A 157 14.41 -4.70 -13.92
CA LEU A 157 15.48 -4.36 -14.85
C LEU A 157 16.25 -5.62 -15.33
N PRO A 158 16.83 -5.61 -16.54
CA PRO A 158 17.74 -6.65 -17.00
C PRO A 158 18.94 -6.82 -16.06
N ASP A 159 19.49 -8.03 -15.96
CA ASP A 159 20.67 -8.27 -15.12
C ASP A 159 21.92 -7.54 -15.62
N ASP A 160 22.00 -7.23 -16.91
CA ASP A 160 23.08 -6.47 -17.55
C ASP A 160 22.80 -4.97 -17.65
N TYR A 161 21.77 -4.47 -16.96
CA TYR A 161 21.44 -3.04 -16.96
C TYR A 161 22.64 -2.18 -16.51
N SER A 162 23.00 -1.24 -17.37
CA SER A 162 24.19 -0.39 -17.26
C SER A 162 23.86 1.11 -17.35
N GLY A 163 22.61 1.44 -17.66
CA GLY A 163 22.07 2.80 -17.70
C GLY A 163 22.05 3.46 -16.32
N ASN A 164 21.90 4.78 -16.31
CA ASN A 164 21.75 5.54 -15.06
C ASN A 164 20.28 5.56 -14.66
N LEU A 165 20.00 5.24 -13.39
CA LEU A 165 18.65 5.28 -12.83
C LEU A 165 18.54 6.42 -11.82
N THR A 166 17.72 7.43 -12.11
CA THR A 166 17.36 8.50 -11.17
C THR A 166 16.04 8.16 -10.51
N LEU A 167 16.00 8.12 -9.18
CA LEU A 167 14.81 7.79 -8.41
C LEU A 167 14.50 8.94 -7.45
N LEU A 168 13.31 9.53 -7.55
CA LEU A 168 12.80 10.48 -6.58
C LEU A 168 11.69 9.82 -5.77
N LEU A 169 11.88 9.69 -4.46
CA LEU A 169 10.87 9.27 -3.51
C LEU A 169 10.51 10.45 -2.63
N ASN A 170 9.22 10.74 -2.52
CA ASN A 170 8.71 11.76 -1.62
C ASN A 170 7.51 11.23 -0.86
N ASP A 171 7.40 11.67 0.40
CA ASP A 171 6.15 11.62 1.14
C ASP A 171 6.04 12.85 2.03
N ARG A 172 4.82 13.31 2.28
CA ARG A 172 4.57 14.41 3.22
C ARG A 172 4.73 13.93 4.67
N ASP A 173 4.42 12.66 4.93
CA ASP A 173 4.54 12.05 6.25
C ASP A 173 6.00 11.70 6.55
N SER A 174 6.50 12.26 7.64
CA SER A 174 7.89 12.05 8.05
C SER A 174 8.15 10.63 8.52
N THR A 175 7.19 9.99 9.16
CA THR A 175 7.29 8.60 9.63
C THR A 175 7.50 7.67 8.44
N VAL A 176 6.72 7.87 7.38
CA VAL A 176 6.92 7.17 6.10
C VAL A 176 8.32 7.42 5.56
N THR A 177 8.72 8.68 5.45
CA THR A 177 9.98 9.05 4.79
C THR A 177 11.19 8.48 5.53
N TYR A 178 11.26 8.62 6.86
CA TYR A 178 12.37 8.09 7.65
C TYR A 178 12.39 6.56 7.71
N ARG A 179 11.23 5.90 7.65
CA ARG A 179 11.18 4.43 7.51
C ARG A 179 11.76 3.99 6.17
N ASN A 180 11.37 4.66 5.07
CA ASN A 180 11.90 4.37 3.74
C ASN A 180 13.42 4.63 3.68
N LEU A 181 13.90 5.72 4.29
CA LEU A 181 15.32 5.97 4.47
C LEU A 181 16.02 4.79 5.13
N LEU A 182 15.54 4.38 6.31
CA LEU A 182 16.22 3.36 7.10
C LEU A 182 16.19 1.99 6.40
N LEU A 183 15.10 1.65 5.72
CA LEU A 183 15.00 0.44 4.88
C LEU A 183 16.06 0.45 3.76
N LEU A 184 16.19 1.56 3.03
CA LEU A 184 17.18 1.68 1.96
C LEU A 184 18.61 1.69 2.50
N GLU A 185 18.82 2.29 3.68
CA GLU A 185 20.10 2.28 4.38
C GLU A 185 20.49 0.87 4.86
N ILE A 186 19.55 0.07 5.34
CA ILE A 186 19.77 -1.35 5.67
C ILE A 186 20.18 -2.12 4.41
N LEU A 187 19.42 -2.00 3.33
CA LEU A 187 19.64 -2.74 2.09
C LEU A 187 20.95 -2.37 1.38
N THR A 188 21.52 -1.20 1.68
CA THR A 188 22.76 -0.72 1.05
C THR A 188 23.98 -0.81 1.96
N SER A 189 23.83 -0.69 3.29
CA SER A 189 24.94 -0.63 4.25
C SER A 189 25.30 -1.97 4.87
N VAL A 190 24.31 -2.82 5.11
CA VAL A 190 24.53 -4.13 5.73
C VAL A 190 25.26 -4.98 4.70
N LYS A 191 26.38 -5.60 5.07
CA LYS A 191 27.25 -6.27 4.09
C LYS A 191 26.62 -7.56 3.56
N ASP A 192 26.09 -8.38 4.46
CA ASP A 192 25.41 -9.61 4.08
C ASP A 192 24.03 -9.30 3.49
N VAL A 193 23.79 -9.80 2.27
CA VAL A 193 22.54 -9.56 1.53
C VAL A 193 21.34 -10.19 2.25
N ASN A 194 21.53 -11.35 2.87
CA ASN A 194 20.46 -12.08 3.53
C ASN A 194 20.12 -11.43 4.87
N GLU A 195 21.11 -11.00 5.65
CA GLU A 195 20.90 -10.23 6.88
C GLU A 195 20.23 -8.87 6.60
N ALA A 196 20.61 -8.21 5.51
CA ALA A 196 19.98 -6.97 5.06
C ALA A 196 18.49 -7.20 4.73
N ALA A 197 18.18 -8.26 3.98
CA ALA A 197 16.82 -8.62 3.62
C ALA A 197 15.98 -8.99 4.86
N GLU A 198 16.52 -9.80 5.76
CA GLU A 198 15.87 -10.18 7.02
C GLU A 198 15.54 -8.96 7.89
N THR A 199 16.53 -8.11 8.12
CA THR A 199 16.34 -6.87 8.89
C THR A 199 15.29 -5.99 8.26
N ALA A 200 15.33 -5.83 6.93
CA ALA A 200 14.35 -5.03 6.19
C ALA A 200 12.94 -5.64 6.25
N THR A 201 12.78 -6.96 6.12
CA THR A 201 11.48 -7.65 6.24
C THR A 201 10.83 -7.36 7.59
N HIS A 202 11.57 -7.53 8.68
CA HIS A 202 11.02 -7.34 10.02
C HIS A 202 10.81 -5.86 10.35
N LEU A 203 11.73 -4.97 9.96
CA LEU A 203 11.54 -3.53 10.15
C LEU A 203 10.32 -3.00 9.37
N TRP A 204 10.09 -3.53 8.17
CA TRP A 204 8.98 -3.11 7.34
C TRP A 204 7.64 -3.61 7.88
N PHE A 205 7.50 -4.92 8.11
CA PHE A 205 6.18 -5.55 8.28
C PHE A 205 5.95 -6.27 9.61
N SER A 206 6.95 -6.43 10.48
CA SER A 206 6.77 -7.09 11.79
C SER A 206 6.67 -6.07 12.93
N ALA A 207 5.68 -6.23 13.81
CA ALA A 207 5.52 -5.47 15.04
C ALA A 207 6.65 -5.71 16.04
N PHE A 208 7.30 -6.88 15.99
CA PHE A 208 8.41 -7.24 16.86
C PHE A 208 9.56 -7.82 16.04
N LEU A 209 10.79 -7.53 16.46
CA LEU A 209 12.03 -8.00 15.83
C LEU A 209 12.88 -8.78 16.85
N PRO A 210 13.79 -9.64 16.37
CA PRO A 210 14.91 -10.13 17.16
C PRO A 210 15.77 -8.99 17.72
N HIS A 211 16.34 -9.18 18.90
CA HIS A 211 17.20 -8.18 19.53
C HIS A 211 18.44 -7.82 18.68
N THR A 212 19.06 -8.82 18.06
CA THR A 212 20.23 -8.63 17.18
C THR A 212 19.92 -7.72 16.00
N LEU A 213 18.81 -7.98 15.29
CA LEU A 213 18.36 -7.13 14.18
C LEU A 213 18.03 -5.72 14.65
N TRP A 214 17.41 -5.57 15.83
CA TRP A 214 17.14 -4.25 16.39
C TRP A 214 18.42 -3.46 16.72
N LEU A 215 19.46 -4.10 17.24
CA LEU A 215 20.75 -3.43 17.50
C LEU A 215 21.37 -2.90 16.20
N GLN A 216 21.27 -3.66 15.11
CA GLN A 216 21.71 -3.22 13.79
C GLN A 216 20.90 -2.01 13.28
N VAL A 217 19.57 -2.06 13.40
CA VAL A 217 18.68 -0.94 13.07
C VAL A 217 19.03 0.30 13.89
N LEU A 218 19.29 0.13 15.19
CA LEU A 218 19.62 1.23 16.10
C LEU A 218 20.97 1.86 15.79
N ASP A 219 21.99 1.06 15.47
CA ASP A 219 23.31 1.56 15.09
C ASP A 219 23.25 2.40 13.80
N LEU A 220 22.60 1.88 12.76
CA LEU A 220 22.38 2.61 11.51
C LEU A 220 21.55 3.87 11.72
N GLY A 221 20.45 3.78 12.49
CA GLY A 221 19.60 4.93 12.79
C GLY A 221 20.32 6.03 13.56
N LYS A 222 21.16 5.70 14.53
CA LYS A 222 21.96 6.68 15.27
C LYS A 222 22.97 7.38 14.38
N LYS A 223 23.67 6.64 13.51
CA LYS A 223 24.60 7.22 12.53
C LYS A 223 23.90 8.23 11.62
N LEU A 224 22.72 7.88 11.10
CA LEU A 224 21.93 8.78 10.27
C LEU A 224 21.53 10.05 11.02
N VAL A 225 21.06 9.93 12.26
CA VAL A 225 20.69 11.08 13.10
C VAL A 225 21.90 12.00 13.37
N ASP A 226 23.08 11.43 13.62
CA ASP A 226 24.31 12.18 13.85
C ASP A 226 24.78 12.91 12.57
N GLU A 227 24.61 12.28 11.40
CA GLU A 227 24.93 12.86 10.08
C GLU A 227 23.96 13.99 9.69
N LEU A 228 22.71 13.92 10.15
CA LEU A 228 21.62 14.87 9.87
C LEU A 228 21.47 15.99 10.91
N ARG A 229 22.41 16.14 11.84
CA ARG A 229 22.26 17.04 13.00
C ARG A 229 22.07 18.54 12.59
N PRO A 230 21.03 19.23 13.11
CA PRO A 230 20.81 20.66 12.89
C PRO A 230 21.94 21.54 13.44
N GLY A 231 22.22 22.68 12.79
CA GLY A 231 23.17 23.69 13.27
C GLY A 231 24.59 23.60 12.70
N ARG A 232 24.88 22.65 11.81
CA ARG A 232 26.09 22.65 10.99
C ARG A 232 25.78 23.33 9.63
N PRO A 233 26.65 24.21 9.11
CA PRO A 233 26.48 24.75 7.76
C PRO A 233 26.42 23.61 6.72
N GLY A 234 25.31 23.46 6.00
CA GLY A 234 25.13 22.45 4.96
C GLY A 234 24.46 21.12 5.36
N THR A 235 23.89 20.99 6.58
CA THR A 235 23.29 19.73 7.07
C THR A 235 21.80 19.52 6.83
N SER A 236 21.13 20.34 6.02
CA SER A 236 19.76 20.01 5.59
C SER A 236 19.73 18.77 4.69
N THR A 237 20.87 18.39 4.11
CA THR A 237 20.97 17.27 3.18
C THR A 237 21.98 16.23 3.65
N TYR A 238 21.54 14.98 3.75
CA TYR A 238 22.39 13.80 3.82
C TYR A 238 22.77 13.36 2.41
N THR A 239 24.04 13.04 2.21
CA THR A 239 24.54 12.50 0.95
C THR A 239 25.51 11.37 1.25
N LYS A 240 25.24 10.21 0.67
CA LYS A 240 26.05 9.02 0.83
C LYS A 240 26.38 8.44 -0.54
N LYS A 241 27.67 8.25 -0.79
CA LYS A 241 28.14 7.51 -1.96
C LYS A 241 28.06 6.01 -1.66
N LEU A 242 27.27 5.28 -2.41
CA LEU A 242 27.11 3.83 -2.26
C LEU A 242 28.19 3.08 -3.04
N THR A 243 28.42 3.49 -4.28
CA THR A 243 29.43 2.92 -5.19
C THR A 243 30.03 4.02 -6.06
N ASN A 244 30.91 3.68 -7.01
CA ASN A 244 31.45 4.66 -7.96
C ASN A 244 30.38 5.30 -8.87
N GLY A 245 29.21 4.68 -9.02
CA GLY A 245 28.12 5.18 -9.86
C GLY A 245 26.78 5.37 -9.15
N SER A 246 26.72 5.16 -7.84
CA SER A 246 25.48 5.23 -7.07
C SER A 246 25.61 6.14 -5.87
N SER A 247 24.62 7.00 -5.72
CA SER A 247 24.55 8.00 -4.67
C SER A 247 23.15 8.04 -4.09
N PHE A 248 23.11 8.20 -2.78
CA PHE A 248 21.91 8.35 -2.00
C PHE A 248 21.88 9.78 -1.45
N PHE A 249 20.78 10.48 -1.67
CA PHE A 249 20.55 11.86 -1.25
C PHE A 249 19.26 11.90 -0.44
N PHE A 250 19.32 12.51 0.73
CA PHE A 250 18.16 12.68 1.58
C PHE A 250 18.11 14.11 2.08
N ASP A 251 16.97 14.79 1.91
CA ASP A 251 16.78 16.18 2.32
C ASP A 251 15.79 16.25 3.49
N VAL A 252 16.27 16.74 4.63
CA VAL A 252 15.49 17.04 5.84
C VAL A 252 15.66 18.50 6.18
N ARG A 253 14.60 19.27 5.94
CA ARG A 253 14.54 20.69 6.27
C ARG A 253 13.86 20.98 7.61
N ASP A 254 13.43 19.95 8.33
CA ASP A 254 12.56 20.07 9.51
C ASP A 254 13.14 19.35 10.73
N GLU A 255 13.66 20.14 11.66
CA GLU A 255 14.26 19.70 12.92
C GLU A 255 13.27 18.97 13.84
N THR A 256 11.99 19.36 13.83
CA THR A 256 10.96 18.71 14.67
C THR A 256 10.74 17.27 14.22
N LYS A 257 10.68 17.06 12.91
CA LYS A 257 10.51 15.73 12.32
C LYS A 257 11.72 14.84 12.58
N MET A 258 12.92 15.40 12.55
CA MET A 258 14.15 14.68 12.91
C MET A 258 14.15 14.26 14.39
N GLU A 259 13.73 15.15 15.29
CA GLU A 259 13.66 14.81 16.72
C GLU A 259 12.62 13.71 17.00
N LEU A 260 11.49 13.69 16.28
CA LEU A 260 10.52 12.58 16.37
C LEU A 260 11.14 11.24 15.96
N PHE A 261 11.90 11.21 14.87
CA PHE A 261 12.61 10.00 14.43
C PHE A 261 13.65 9.56 15.47
N ARG A 262 14.45 10.49 15.99
CA ARG A 262 15.41 10.24 17.06
C ARG A 262 14.74 9.72 18.35
N ALA A 263 13.60 10.30 18.72
CA ALA A 263 12.81 9.88 19.87
C ALA A 263 12.26 8.45 19.68
N ALA A 264 11.82 8.10 18.47
CA ALA A 264 11.38 6.76 18.13
C ALA A 264 12.51 5.73 18.33
N LEU A 265 13.70 5.99 17.78
CA LEU A 265 14.88 5.13 17.95
C LEU A 265 15.32 4.98 19.42
N SER A 266 15.12 6.04 20.22
CA SER A 266 15.54 6.09 21.63
C SER A 266 14.42 5.72 22.62
N SER A 267 13.26 5.24 22.16
CA SER A 267 12.08 5.04 23.01
C SER A 267 12.17 3.83 23.95
N SER A 268 13.30 3.12 24.00
CA SER A 268 13.50 1.98 24.90
C SER A 268 13.44 2.34 26.38
N THR A 269 13.65 3.61 26.72
CA THR A 269 13.47 4.14 28.07
C THR A 269 12.02 4.53 28.36
N ARG A 270 11.14 4.54 27.37
CA ARG A 270 9.75 5.03 27.48
C ARG A 270 8.74 3.90 27.63
N TYR A 271 8.91 2.80 26.90
CA TYR A 271 8.06 1.62 26.99
C TYR A 271 8.83 0.33 26.68
N ASP A 272 8.39 -0.75 27.34
CA ASP A 272 8.94 -2.09 27.19
C ASP A 272 8.12 -2.96 26.22
N VAL A 273 8.53 -4.22 26.06
CA VAL A 273 7.84 -5.18 25.20
C VAL A 273 6.43 -5.51 25.69
N ALA A 274 6.20 -5.51 27.00
CA ALA A 274 4.90 -5.85 27.56
C ALA A 274 3.87 -4.75 27.24
N HIS A 275 4.27 -3.48 27.38
CA HIS A 275 3.47 -2.34 26.95
C HIS A 275 3.11 -2.43 25.47
N ALA A 276 4.11 -2.59 24.60
CA ALA A 276 3.90 -2.66 23.14
C ALA A 276 3.01 -3.85 22.75
N THR A 277 3.17 -5.00 23.40
CA THR A 277 2.32 -6.18 23.19
C THR A 277 0.86 -5.91 23.59
N ASN A 278 0.65 -5.27 24.74
CA ASN A 278 -0.69 -4.90 25.19
C ASN A 278 -1.34 -3.91 24.23
N GLU A 279 -0.60 -2.91 23.77
CA GLU A 279 -1.12 -1.93 22.81
C GLU A 279 -1.44 -2.56 21.45
N TYR A 280 -0.53 -3.39 20.92
CA TYR A 280 -0.78 -4.13 19.68
C TYR A 280 -2.06 -4.97 19.79
N ASN A 281 -2.24 -5.71 20.89
CA ASN A 281 -3.44 -6.51 21.14
C ASN A 281 -4.69 -5.65 21.33
N ARG A 282 -4.57 -4.50 22.02
CA ARG A 282 -5.68 -3.55 22.22
C ARG A 282 -6.25 -3.09 20.88
N VAL A 283 -5.39 -2.88 19.89
CA VAL A 283 -5.79 -2.45 18.54
C VAL A 283 -6.21 -3.64 17.69
N MET A 284 -5.31 -4.60 17.47
CA MET A 284 -5.46 -5.66 16.47
C MET A 284 -6.46 -6.74 16.88
N LEU A 285 -6.65 -6.95 18.19
CA LEU A 285 -7.54 -7.97 18.75
C LEU A 285 -8.66 -7.37 19.62
N ALA A 286 -8.95 -6.08 19.47
CA ALA A 286 -10.00 -5.39 20.22
C ALA A 286 -11.31 -6.18 20.26
N PRO A 287 -11.89 -6.51 21.44
CA PRO A 287 -13.11 -7.31 21.51
C PRO A 287 -14.29 -6.68 20.75
N SER A 288 -14.42 -5.34 20.77
CA SER A 288 -15.45 -4.58 20.04
C SER A 288 -15.33 -4.67 18.51
N ARG A 289 -14.18 -5.10 18.00
CA ARG A 289 -13.88 -5.23 16.56
C ARG A 289 -13.97 -6.67 16.05
N VAL A 290 -14.48 -7.60 16.87
CA VAL A 290 -14.62 -9.01 16.49
C VAL A 290 -15.41 -9.19 15.19
N ASP A 291 -16.51 -8.46 15.00
CA ASP A 291 -17.31 -8.62 13.78
C ASP A 291 -16.60 -8.13 12.52
N TYR A 292 -15.75 -7.11 12.64
CA TYR A 292 -14.95 -6.63 11.51
C TYR A 292 -13.90 -7.67 11.12
N ARG A 293 -13.22 -8.27 12.10
CA ARG A 293 -12.24 -9.35 11.86
C ARG A 293 -12.89 -10.61 11.30
N ASP A 294 -13.95 -11.08 11.94
CA ASP A 294 -14.68 -12.28 11.54
C ASP A 294 -15.26 -12.11 10.12
N ARG A 295 -15.69 -10.90 9.75
CA ARG A 295 -16.10 -10.57 8.37
C ARG A 295 -14.96 -10.72 7.37
N GLY A 296 -13.76 -10.27 7.73
CA GLY A 296 -12.58 -10.37 6.87
C GLY A 296 -12.23 -11.83 6.55
N ILE A 297 -12.36 -12.73 7.53
CA ILE A 297 -11.96 -14.13 7.38
C ILE A 297 -13.11 -15.09 7.02
N ALA A 298 -14.36 -14.61 6.96
CA ALA A 298 -15.55 -15.43 6.75
C ALA A 298 -15.57 -16.22 5.44
N ALA A 299 -14.96 -15.67 4.37
CA ALA A 299 -14.92 -16.32 3.07
C ALA A 299 -13.61 -17.10 2.83
N MET A 300 -12.67 -17.06 3.78
CA MET A 300 -11.37 -17.73 3.64
C MET A 300 -11.49 -19.23 3.92
N GLU A 301 -10.65 -20.01 3.25
CA GLU A 301 -10.48 -21.43 3.54
C GLU A 301 -10.00 -21.67 4.98
N PRO A 302 -10.29 -22.85 5.57
CA PRO A 302 -10.01 -23.10 6.98
C PRO A 302 -8.57 -22.83 7.42
N ASN A 303 -7.57 -23.26 6.65
CA ASN A 303 -6.17 -23.08 7.03
C ASN A 303 -5.70 -21.62 6.83
N HIS A 304 -6.26 -20.91 5.84
CA HIS A 304 -5.95 -19.49 5.62
C HIS A 304 -6.51 -18.62 6.75
N ARG A 305 -7.69 -18.95 7.29
CA ARG A 305 -8.24 -18.28 8.48
C ARG A 305 -7.26 -18.32 9.64
N LEU A 306 -6.68 -19.49 9.93
CA LEU A 306 -5.71 -19.65 11.01
C LEU A 306 -4.38 -18.95 10.70
N SER A 307 -3.81 -19.13 9.50
CA SER A 307 -2.57 -18.43 9.09
C SER A 307 -2.72 -16.91 9.23
N TRP A 308 -3.87 -16.38 8.80
CA TRP A 308 -4.18 -14.97 8.91
C TRP A 308 -4.34 -14.50 10.37
N PHE A 309 -5.02 -15.29 11.19
CA PHE A 309 -5.25 -14.96 12.59
C PHE A 309 -3.97 -15.04 13.41
N GLU A 310 -3.06 -15.98 13.14
CA GLU A 310 -1.79 -16.05 13.85
C GLU A 310 -0.93 -14.81 13.64
N HIS A 311 -0.82 -14.29 12.41
CA HIS A 311 -0.17 -13.00 12.20
C HIS A 311 -0.83 -11.88 13.01
N ARG A 312 -2.16 -11.84 13.13
CA ARG A 312 -2.84 -10.84 13.98
C ARG A 312 -2.57 -11.01 15.46
N ARG A 313 -2.21 -12.21 15.92
CA ARG A 313 -1.87 -12.50 17.31
C ARG A 313 -0.44 -12.13 17.66
N CYS A 314 0.50 -12.45 16.77
CA CYS A 314 1.92 -12.24 17.04
C CYS A 314 2.48 -10.96 16.44
N GLY A 315 1.89 -10.46 15.35
CA GLY A 315 2.35 -9.32 14.59
C GLY A 315 3.64 -9.54 13.83
N ILE A 316 4.02 -10.79 13.54
CA ILE A 316 5.32 -11.12 12.91
C ILE A 316 5.07 -11.74 11.53
N VAL A 317 5.76 -11.23 10.51
CA VAL A 317 5.80 -11.85 9.18
C VAL A 317 6.89 -12.91 9.17
N LEU A 318 6.48 -14.17 9.32
CA LEU A 318 7.37 -15.32 9.43
C LEU A 318 6.59 -16.61 9.06
N PRO A 319 7.25 -17.67 8.55
CA PRO A 319 6.59 -18.96 8.38
C PRO A 319 5.98 -19.51 9.66
N PHE A 320 4.82 -20.17 9.56
CA PHE A 320 4.10 -20.73 10.70
C PHE A 320 4.95 -21.76 11.48
N ALA A 321 5.83 -22.47 10.77
CA ALA A 321 6.76 -23.45 11.33
C ALA A 321 7.95 -22.82 12.08
N ALA A 322 8.22 -21.53 11.91
CA ALA A 322 9.45 -20.93 12.40
C ALA A 322 9.40 -20.60 13.90
N LEU A 323 10.56 -20.64 14.55
CA LEU A 323 10.73 -20.13 15.92
C LEU A 323 10.48 -18.62 15.94
N ASN A 324 9.50 -18.17 16.73
CA ASN A 324 9.19 -16.74 16.88
C ASN A 324 9.52 -16.17 18.27
N ALA A 325 9.86 -17.01 19.27
CA ALA A 325 9.98 -16.58 20.67
C ALA A 325 11.06 -15.51 20.93
N HIS A 326 12.02 -15.36 20.02
CA HIS A 326 13.09 -14.36 20.10
C HIS A 326 12.70 -13.01 19.47
N HIS A 327 11.54 -12.90 18.81
CA HIS A 327 10.99 -11.64 18.30
C HIS A 327 10.32 -10.87 19.44
N ASN A 328 11.15 -10.29 20.31
CA ASN A 328 10.72 -9.70 21.58
C ASN A 328 11.14 -8.24 21.74
N VAL A 329 11.57 -7.59 20.66
CA VAL A 329 11.86 -6.14 20.66
C VAL A 329 10.81 -5.42 19.82
N PRO A 330 10.08 -4.44 20.38
CA PRO A 330 9.11 -3.67 19.61
C PRO A 330 9.75 -2.98 18.41
N ASN A 331 9.08 -3.05 17.26
CA ASN A 331 9.43 -2.26 16.10
C ASN A 331 9.10 -0.78 16.37
N ARG A 332 10.09 -0.04 16.86
CA ARG A 332 9.89 1.35 17.30
C ARG A 332 9.58 2.32 16.16
N LEU A 333 9.49 1.84 14.93
CA LEU A 333 9.01 2.59 13.78
C LEU A 333 7.59 2.18 13.35
N LEU A 334 6.96 1.19 13.98
CA LEU A 334 5.52 0.87 13.85
C LEU A 334 4.73 1.25 15.12
N PHE A 335 5.42 1.53 16.21
CA PHE A 335 4.89 2.15 17.41
C PHE A 335 5.33 3.62 17.52
N SER A 336 4.48 4.47 18.09
CA SER A 336 4.84 5.86 18.40
C SER A 336 6.00 5.90 19.41
N PRO A 337 6.69 7.05 19.57
CA PRO A 337 7.65 7.21 20.66
C PRO A 337 7.08 6.95 22.06
N PHE A 338 5.75 6.94 22.21
CA PHE A 338 5.03 6.68 23.46
C PHE A 338 4.46 5.26 23.56
N GLY A 339 4.63 4.44 22.53
CA GLY A 339 4.21 3.04 22.53
C GLY A 339 2.88 2.78 21.85
N ASP A 340 2.22 3.78 21.26
CA ASP A 340 0.94 3.62 20.56
C ASP A 340 1.12 2.89 19.22
N TRP A 341 0.24 1.95 18.88
CA TRP A 341 0.31 1.29 17.58
C TRP A 341 -0.12 2.24 16.46
N MET A 342 0.72 2.41 15.44
CA MET A 342 0.52 3.48 14.46
C MET A 342 -0.43 3.13 13.30
N LEU A 343 -0.62 1.84 13.00
CA LEU A 343 -1.47 1.40 11.89
C LEU A 343 -2.91 1.16 12.32
N ASN A 344 -3.84 1.15 11.36
CA ASN A 344 -5.23 0.76 11.63
C ASN A 344 -5.34 -0.71 12.06
N ASP A 345 -6.40 -1.04 12.80
CA ASP A 345 -6.79 -2.43 13.11
C ASP A 345 -7.06 -3.27 11.87
N SER A 346 -7.23 -2.64 10.70
CA SER A 346 -7.39 -3.34 9.46
C SER A 346 -6.09 -3.61 8.69
N ALA A 347 -4.97 -2.98 9.02
CA ALA A 347 -3.77 -3.08 8.19
C ALA A 347 -3.25 -4.53 8.05
N SER A 348 -2.84 -4.93 6.84
CA SER A 348 -2.18 -6.21 6.58
C SER A 348 -1.08 -6.03 5.54
N PRO A 349 0.13 -6.61 5.74
CA PRO A 349 1.22 -6.51 4.78
C PRO A 349 0.92 -7.23 3.45
N LEU A 350 -0.05 -8.15 3.45
CA LEU A 350 -0.50 -8.87 2.26
C LEU A 350 -1.21 -7.96 1.24
N GLU A 351 -1.74 -6.81 1.68
CA GLU A 351 -2.39 -5.84 0.77
C GLU A 351 -1.38 -5.16 -0.15
N SER A 352 -0.09 -5.17 0.21
CA SER A 352 1.00 -4.58 -0.58
C SER A 352 1.45 -5.43 -1.75
N TRP A 353 0.97 -6.67 -1.90
CA TRP A 353 1.54 -7.64 -2.85
C TRP A 353 0.47 -8.43 -3.60
N ASP A 354 0.86 -8.94 -4.77
CA ASP A 354 0.02 -9.85 -5.54
C ASP A 354 -0.05 -11.21 -4.82
N PRO A 355 -1.24 -11.68 -4.42
CA PRO A 355 -1.38 -12.93 -3.67
C PRO A 355 -0.94 -14.16 -4.47
N GLU A 356 -1.09 -14.18 -5.79
CA GLU A 356 -0.69 -15.32 -6.62
C GLU A 356 0.84 -15.42 -6.66
N GLU A 357 1.53 -14.30 -6.86
CA GLU A 357 3.00 -14.26 -6.84
C GLU A 357 3.56 -14.51 -5.42
N VAL A 358 2.86 -14.07 -4.37
CA VAL A 358 3.22 -14.40 -2.97
C VAL A 358 3.18 -15.91 -2.74
N ILE A 359 2.08 -16.58 -3.11
CA ILE A 359 1.96 -18.04 -2.96
C ILE A 359 3.04 -18.76 -3.76
N LYS A 360 3.26 -18.34 -5.02
CA LYS A 360 4.27 -18.91 -5.90
C LYS A 360 5.68 -18.78 -5.34
N SER A 361 6.04 -17.63 -4.77
CA SER A 361 7.30 -17.44 -4.05
C SER A 361 7.40 -18.40 -2.86
N GLY A 362 6.36 -18.52 -2.02
CA GLY A 362 6.37 -19.46 -0.90
C GLY A 362 6.60 -20.91 -1.31
N LEU A 363 5.89 -21.39 -2.33
CA LEU A 363 5.99 -22.75 -2.85
C LEU A 363 7.42 -23.09 -3.32
N LYS A 364 8.10 -22.14 -3.97
CA LYS A 364 9.50 -22.28 -4.40
C LYS A 364 10.45 -22.56 -3.23
N HIS A 365 10.13 -22.08 -2.03
CA HIS A 365 10.92 -22.26 -0.81
C HIS A 365 10.38 -23.36 0.13
N GLY A 366 9.50 -24.22 -0.38
CA GLY A 366 8.96 -25.37 0.36
C GLY A 366 7.81 -25.02 1.31
N ILE A 367 7.41 -23.75 1.41
CA ILE A 367 6.21 -23.35 2.14
C ILE A 367 4.97 -23.84 1.40
N LYS A 368 3.95 -24.26 2.15
CA LYS A 368 2.68 -24.68 1.55
C LYS A 368 1.77 -23.47 1.41
N ARG A 369 0.92 -23.50 0.39
CA ARG A 369 -0.09 -22.47 0.12
C ARG A 369 -0.88 -22.03 1.36
N ALA A 370 -1.18 -22.97 2.25
CA ALA A 370 -1.93 -22.70 3.47
C ALA A 370 -1.26 -21.68 4.40
N ASP A 371 0.07 -21.58 4.39
CA ASP A 371 0.85 -20.65 5.20
C ASP A 371 1.12 -19.35 4.43
N LEU A 372 0.13 -18.45 4.48
CA LEU A 372 0.12 -17.17 3.76
C LEU A 372 1.28 -16.27 4.15
N TYR A 373 1.60 -16.18 5.45
CA TYR A 373 2.65 -15.30 5.95
C TYR A 373 4.04 -15.92 5.80
N GLY A 374 4.15 -17.24 5.77
CA GLY A 374 5.36 -17.92 5.28
C GLY A 374 5.59 -17.65 3.79
N CYS A 375 4.55 -17.71 2.97
CA CYS A 375 4.64 -17.36 1.55
C CYS A 375 5.07 -15.90 1.37
N LEU A 376 4.47 -14.98 2.12
CA LEU A 376 4.83 -13.56 2.11
C LEU A 376 6.27 -13.34 2.56
N TYR A 377 6.70 -14.01 3.62
CA TYR A 377 8.07 -13.92 4.11
C TYR A 377 9.08 -14.22 3.00
N PHE A 378 8.93 -15.35 2.29
CA PHE A 378 9.85 -15.70 1.21
C PHE A 378 9.72 -14.79 -0.02
N HIS A 379 8.51 -14.32 -0.33
CA HIS A 379 8.29 -13.31 -1.37
C HIS A 379 9.10 -12.04 -1.08
N LEU A 380 9.05 -11.55 0.16
CA LEU A 380 9.83 -10.39 0.61
C LEU A 380 11.32 -10.68 0.59
N GLN A 381 11.76 -11.83 1.09
CA GLN A 381 13.17 -12.22 1.10
C GLN A 381 13.76 -12.24 -0.32
N ASP A 382 13.10 -12.88 -1.28
CA ASP A 382 13.55 -12.92 -2.68
C ASP A 382 13.70 -11.50 -3.26
N HIS A 383 12.67 -10.66 -3.07
CA HIS A 383 12.68 -9.30 -3.62
C HIS A 383 13.67 -8.37 -2.94
N LEU A 384 13.84 -8.46 -1.63
CA LEU A 384 14.75 -7.60 -0.87
C LEU A 384 16.21 -8.00 -1.07
N ARG A 385 16.52 -9.31 -1.18
CA ARG A 385 17.86 -9.78 -1.56
C ARG A 385 18.24 -9.30 -2.95
N SER A 386 17.33 -9.45 -3.92
CA SER A 386 17.53 -8.95 -5.29
C SER A 386 17.73 -7.43 -5.31
N LEU A 387 16.90 -6.68 -4.57
CA LEU A 387 17.01 -5.23 -4.50
C LEU A 387 18.35 -4.81 -3.89
N ALA A 388 18.76 -5.40 -2.76
CA ALA A 388 20.04 -5.11 -2.11
C ALA A 388 21.24 -5.40 -3.03
N ALA A 389 21.23 -6.53 -3.74
CA ALA A 389 22.26 -6.84 -4.73
C ALA A 389 22.29 -5.83 -5.89
N ARG A 390 21.12 -5.44 -6.40
CA ARG A 390 20.99 -4.52 -7.54
C ARG A 390 21.36 -3.09 -7.18
N LEU A 391 20.98 -2.57 -6.02
CA LEU A 391 21.37 -1.24 -5.55
C LEU A 391 22.90 -1.09 -5.40
N ARG A 392 23.60 -2.18 -5.08
CA ARG A 392 25.07 -2.22 -4.97
C ARG A 392 25.77 -2.39 -6.32
N ARG A 393 25.04 -2.70 -7.41
CA ARG A 393 25.60 -2.98 -8.73
C ARG A 393 25.24 -1.93 -9.78
N PHE A 394 23.96 -1.56 -9.86
CA PHE A 394 23.46 -0.58 -10.81
C PHE A 394 23.87 0.82 -10.43
N LYS A 395 23.89 1.74 -11.40
CA LYS A 395 24.16 3.16 -11.21
C LYS A 395 22.88 3.89 -10.83
N VAL A 396 22.68 4.11 -9.54
CA VAL A 396 21.44 4.65 -8.99
C VAL A 396 21.68 5.97 -8.26
N SER A 397 20.99 7.02 -8.70
CA SER A 397 20.85 8.28 -7.97
C SER A 397 19.51 8.29 -7.26
N LEU A 398 19.51 8.03 -5.96
CA LEU A 398 18.28 7.96 -5.16
C LEU A 398 18.12 9.25 -4.34
N HIS A 399 17.05 9.98 -4.59
CA HIS A 399 16.67 11.20 -3.91
C HIS A 399 15.44 10.92 -3.06
N LEU A 400 15.56 11.12 -1.75
CA LEU A 400 14.47 10.96 -0.80
C LEU A 400 14.18 12.33 -0.17
N THR A 401 12.93 12.75 -0.22
CA THR A 401 12.49 14.04 0.33
C THR A 401 11.28 13.88 1.23
N ASN A 402 11.15 14.73 2.24
CA ASN A 402 9.95 14.82 3.06
C ASN A 402 9.26 16.18 2.84
N SER A 403 8.40 16.29 1.83
CA SER A 403 7.76 17.55 1.45
C SER A 403 6.35 17.36 0.93
N ASP A 404 5.54 18.42 1.01
CA ASP A 404 4.31 18.48 0.21
C ASP A 404 4.67 18.40 -1.27
N MET A 405 4.01 17.53 -2.03
CA MET A 405 4.39 17.27 -3.42
C MET A 405 4.20 18.48 -4.36
N LEU A 406 3.29 19.41 -4.06
CA LEU A 406 3.13 20.63 -4.85
C LEU A 406 4.30 21.59 -4.57
N GLN A 407 4.71 21.69 -3.30
CA GLN A 407 5.87 22.47 -2.92
C GLN A 407 7.16 21.88 -3.48
N LEU A 408 7.33 20.56 -3.41
CA LEU A 408 8.48 19.86 -3.97
C LEU A 408 8.67 20.16 -5.46
N SER A 409 7.59 20.13 -6.26
CA SER A 409 7.67 20.46 -7.68
C SER A 409 8.19 21.89 -7.91
N LYS A 410 7.70 22.86 -7.12
CA LYS A 410 8.16 24.25 -7.19
C LYS A 410 9.63 24.39 -6.80
N ASP A 411 10.06 23.70 -5.75
CA ASP A 411 11.44 23.78 -5.24
C ASP A 411 12.43 23.13 -6.21
N ILE A 412 12.04 22.04 -6.88
CA ILE A 412 12.80 21.49 -8.00
C ILE A 412 12.94 22.53 -9.12
N ASN A 413 11.84 23.17 -9.54
CA ASN A 413 11.86 24.19 -10.61
C ASN A 413 12.73 25.41 -10.26
N LYS A 414 12.79 25.80 -8.98
CA LYS A 414 13.66 26.87 -8.51
C LYS A 414 15.14 26.47 -8.47
N GLY A 415 15.43 25.18 -8.47
CA GLY A 415 16.79 24.65 -8.41
C GLY A 415 17.31 24.40 -7.00
N ASP A 416 16.42 24.31 -6.01
CA ASP A 416 16.80 24.05 -4.61
C ASP A 416 17.56 22.73 -4.45
N TYR A 417 17.24 21.74 -5.30
CA TYR A 417 17.86 20.41 -5.29
C TYR A 417 19.00 20.25 -6.30
N LYS A 418 19.42 21.33 -6.99
CA LYS A 418 20.48 21.29 -8.01
C LYS A 418 21.79 20.72 -7.46
N LYS A 419 22.12 21.06 -6.22
CA LYS A 419 23.34 20.57 -5.53
C LYS A 419 23.31 19.07 -5.27
N ASN A 420 22.11 18.50 -5.17
CA ASN A 420 21.90 17.07 -4.91
C ASN A 420 21.66 16.28 -6.21
N GLY A 421 21.82 16.89 -7.39
CA GLY A 421 21.69 16.22 -8.69
C GLY A 421 20.31 16.30 -9.35
N LEU A 422 19.29 16.85 -8.68
CA LEU A 422 17.99 17.13 -9.30
C LEU A 422 17.98 18.55 -9.88
N LEU A 423 18.21 18.64 -11.18
CA LEU A 423 18.19 19.90 -11.93
C LEU A 423 16.75 20.44 -12.08
N PRO A 424 16.55 21.76 -12.24
CA PRO A 424 15.26 22.34 -12.62
C PRO A 424 14.64 21.73 -13.88
N THR A 425 15.51 21.29 -14.80
CA THR A 425 15.16 20.66 -16.08
C THR A 425 15.04 19.14 -15.98
N THR A 426 15.03 18.56 -14.77
CA THR A 426 14.85 17.12 -14.62
C THR A 426 13.43 16.75 -15.03
N GLU A 427 13.34 15.89 -16.04
CA GLU A 427 12.09 15.28 -16.49
C GLU A 427 12.12 13.78 -16.16
N PHE A 428 10.94 13.18 -16.04
CA PHE A 428 10.74 11.82 -15.57
C PHE A 428 10.04 10.96 -16.62
N ASP A 429 10.54 9.74 -16.82
CA ASP A 429 9.90 8.72 -17.64
C ASP A 429 8.63 8.19 -16.95
N ARG A 430 8.59 8.19 -15.61
CA ARG A 430 7.44 7.74 -14.82
C ARG A 430 7.19 8.67 -13.64
N VAL A 431 5.93 9.07 -13.46
CA VAL A 431 5.49 9.82 -12.27
C VAL A 431 4.29 9.13 -11.62
N GLU A 432 4.48 8.62 -10.42
CA GLU A 432 3.45 8.02 -9.58
C GLU A 432 3.02 9.03 -8.52
N VAL A 433 1.71 9.31 -8.46
CA VAL A 433 1.13 10.30 -7.55
C VAL A 433 0.10 9.70 -6.58
N SER A 434 0.01 8.37 -6.50
CA SER A 434 -0.87 7.64 -5.59
C SER A 434 -2.33 8.13 -5.67
N ASN A 435 -2.99 8.23 -4.52
CA ASN A 435 -4.37 8.70 -4.35
C ASN A 435 -4.53 10.23 -4.33
N THR A 436 -3.49 11.02 -4.58
CA THR A 436 -3.57 12.48 -4.37
C THR A 436 -4.49 13.20 -5.35
N ILE A 437 -4.89 12.53 -6.44
CA ILE A 437 -5.84 13.04 -7.43
C ILE A 437 -7.28 13.11 -6.91
N ASP A 438 -7.60 12.38 -5.83
CA ASP A 438 -8.90 12.45 -5.19
C ASP A 438 -9.16 13.86 -4.65
N ILE A 439 -10.43 14.28 -4.70
CA ILE A 439 -10.84 15.65 -4.33
C ILE A 439 -10.66 15.94 -2.85
N GLU A 440 -10.67 14.91 -2.02
CA GLU A 440 -10.42 14.96 -0.59
C GLU A 440 -8.95 15.30 -0.28
N TYR A 441 -8.06 15.22 -1.28
CA TYR A 441 -6.67 15.61 -1.20
C TYR A 441 -6.37 16.83 -2.07
N LEU A 442 -5.67 16.66 -3.20
CA LEU A 442 -5.21 17.78 -4.04
C LEU A 442 -6.12 18.01 -5.26
N GLY A 443 -6.78 16.95 -5.73
CA GLY A 443 -7.59 16.98 -6.94
C GLY A 443 -6.75 16.94 -8.23
N VAL A 444 -7.37 16.42 -9.29
CA VAL A 444 -6.76 16.22 -10.63
C VAL A 444 -5.97 17.43 -11.13
N ARG A 445 -6.57 18.63 -11.07
CA ARG A 445 -5.98 19.85 -11.65
C ARG A 445 -4.61 20.19 -11.06
N LYS A 446 -4.52 20.30 -9.73
CA LYS A 446 -3.28 20.73 -9.05
C LYS A 446 -2.14 19.73 -9.25
N VAL A 447 -2.49 18.44 -9.25
CA VAL A 447 -1.54 17.34 -9.47
C VAL A 447 -0.97 17.42 -10.89
N LEU A 448 -1.83 17.53 -11.92
CA LEU A 448 -1.38 17.62 -13.30
C LEU A 448 -0.56 18.89 -13.58
N GLU A 449 -0.99 20.05 -13.08
CA GLU A 449 -0.24 21.31 -13.23
C GLU A 449 1.17 21.22 -12.62
N SER A 450 1.33 20.47 -11.52
CA SER A 450 2.61 20.38 -10.81
C SER A 450 3.54 19.31 -11.35
N TRP A 451 3.00 18.17 -11.81
CA TRP A 451 3.81 17.00 -12.13
C TRP A 451 3.69 16.53 -13.58
N GLY A 452 2.59 16.86 -14.27
CA GLY A 452 2.41 16.53 -15.67
C GLY A 452 3.42 17.22 -16.58
N THR A 453 3.81 18.46 -16.25
CA THR A 453 4.83 19.23 -16.98
C THR A 453 6.26 18.71 -16.78
N LYS A 454 6.45 17.76 -15.86
CA LYS A 454 7.74 17.12 -15.57
C LYS A 454 7.91 15.76 -16.26
N LEU A 455 6.95 15.36 -17.09
CA LEU A 455 7.12 14.15 -17.92
C LEU A 455 8.16 14.40 -19.01
N LYS A 456 8.98 13.39 -19.29
CA LYS A 456 10.06 13.45 -20.27
C LYS A 456 9.53 13.49 -21.69
N LYS A 457 9.77 14.59 -22.39
CA LYS A 457 9.15 14.86 -23.70
C LYS A 457 9.67 13.97 -24.81
N GLU A 458 10.93 13.58 -24.74
CA GLU A 458 11.56 12.74 -25.77
C GLU A 458 11.18 11.26 -25.63
N ASN A 459 10.59 10.85 -24.49
CA ASN A 459 10.13 9.49 -24.31
C ASN A 459 8.61 9.39 -24.62
N PRO A 460 8.21 8.74 -25.73
CA PRO A 460 6.79 8.58 -26.07
C PRO A 460 6.02 7.72 -25.07
N HIS A 461 6.71 6.96 -24.21
CA HIS A 461 6.13 6.15 -23.16
C HIS A 461 6.09 6.85 -21.79
N ALA A 462 6.56 8.10 -21.70
CA ALA A 462 6.54 8.87 -20.46
C ALA A 462 5.10 8.97 -19.93
N THR A 463 4.90 8.55 -18.67
CA THR A 463 3.54 8.40 -18.12
C THR A 463 3.44 8.93 -16.68
N LEU A 464 2.41 9.75 -16.43
CA LEU A 464 1.94 10.06 -15.08
C LEU A 464 0.75 9.16 -14.77
N PHE A 465 0.74 8.49 -13.62
CA PHE A 465 -0.35 7.61 -13.23
C PHE A 465 -0.70 7.75 -11.75
N ALA A 466 -1.98 7.51 -11.47
CA ALA A 466 -2.60 7.72 -10.18
C ALA A 466 -3.71 6.69 -9.97
N TYR A 467 -4.20 6.59 -8.74
CA TYR A 467 -5.46 5.90 -8.45
C TYR A 467 -6.40 6.78 -7.63
N SER A 468 -7.67 6.45 -7.65
CA SER A 468 -8.70 7.07 -6.83
C SER A 468 -9.22 6.05 -5.86
N MET A 469 -9.22 6.32 -4.56
CA MET A 469 -9.71 5.39 -3.52
C MET A 469 -11.00 5.85 -2.85
N ASN A 470 -11.28 7.16 -2.86
CA ASN A 470 -12.43 7.75 -2.19
C ASN A 470 -13.55 8.15 -3.17
N TRP A 471 -13.29 8.13 -4.48
CA TRP A 471 -14.21 8.62 -5.50
C TRP A 471 -15.64 8.03 -5.42
N SER A 472 -15.76 6.76 -5.06
CA SER A 472 -17.04 6.06 -5.04
C SER A 472 -17.93 6.45 -3.86
N VAL A 473 -17.39 7.18 -2.87
CA VAL A 473 -18.18 7.80 -1.79
C VAL A 473 -19.09 8.89 -2.34
N THR A 474 -18.66 9.60 -3.38
CA THR A 474 -19.36 10.77 -3.92
C THR A 474 -19.93 10.58 -5.32
N ALA A 475 -19.61 9.45 -5.98
CA ALA A 475 -20.05 9.15 -7.34
C ALA A 475 -21.29 8.25 -7.40
N ASN A 476 -22.35 8.73 -8.04
CA ASN A 476 -23.55 7.94 -8.32
C ASN A 476 -23.21 6.79 -9.29
N GLY A 477 -23.75 5.60 -9.02
CA GLY A 477 -23.50 4.39 -9.84
C GLY A 477 -22.15 3.72 -9.57
N ALA A 478 -21.44 4.09 -8.49
CA ALA A 478 -20.15 3.51 -8.14
C ALA A 478 -20.24 2.15 -7.42
N ALA A 479 -21.44 1.65 -7.12
CA ALA A 479 -21.65 0.37 -6.45
C ALA A 479 -22.77 -0.43 -7.10
N ALA A 480 -22.75 -1.75 -6.90
CA ALA A 480 -23.86 -2.64 -7.22
C ALA A 480 -24.96 -2.42 -6.18
N ASP A 481 -25.76 -1.37 -6.36
CA ASP A 481 -26.89 -1.02 -5.49
C ASP A 481 -28.25 -1.42 -6.08
N ASP A 482 -28.27 -1.91 -7.34
CA ASP A 482 -29.44 -2.48 -7.99
C ASP A 482 -29.74 -3.91 -7.47
N PRO A 483 -30.90 -4.13 -6.81
CA PRO A 483 -31.32 -5.45 -6.33
C PRO A 483 -31.36 -6.53 -7.44
N ASN A 484 -31.65 -6.16 -8.69
CA ASN A 484 -31.70 -7.11 -9.80
C ASN A 484 -30.29 -7.56 -10.23
N ALA A 485 -29.34 -6.63 -10.30
CA ALA A 485 -27.93 -6.95 -10.54
C ALA A 485 -27.35 -7.83 -9.42
N ILE A 486 -27.70 -7.55 -8.15
CA ILE A 486 -27.31 -8.39 -7.01
C ILE A 486 -27.96 -9.78 -7.13
N GLY A 487 -29.24 -9.86 -7.49
CA GLY A 487 -29.97 -11.12 -7.69
C GLY A 487 -29.38 -12.02 -8.78
N HIS A 488 -29.02 -11.45 -9.93
CA HIS A 488 -28.36 -12.17 -11.02
C HIS A 488 -26.95 -12.64 -10.67
N LEU A 489 -26.25 -11.93 -9.79
CA LEU A 489 -24.90 -12.29 -9.39
C LEU A 489 -24.91 -13.28 -8.20
N MET A 490 -25.94 -13.22 -7.34
CA MET A 490 -26.21 -14.21 -6.30
C MET A 490 -26.54 -15.58 -6.89
N SER A 491 -27.26 -15.67 -8.01
CA SER A 491 -27.55 -16.95 -8.67
C SER A 491 -26.33 -17.64 -9.29
N ARG A 492 -25.19 -16.93 -9.37
CA ARG A 492 -23.91 -17.44 -9.87
C ARG A 492 -22.89 -17.77 -8.77
N LEU A 493 -23.20 -17.51 -7.50
CA LEU A 493 -22.28 -17.72 -6.37
C LEU A 493 -22.80 -18.80 -5.41
N PRO A 494 -22.01 -19.84 -5.09
CA PRO A 494 -22.50 -21.03 -4.39
C PRO A 494 -22.79 -20.83 -2.88
N PHE A 495 -22.49 -19.67 -2.28
CA PHE A 495 -22.73 -19.42 -0.86
C PHE A 495 -23.15 -17.98 -0.57
N VAL A 496 -24.28 -17.84 0.13
CA VAL A 496 -24.81 -16.59 0.66
C VAL A 496 -24.08 -16.28 1.96
N ILE A 497 -22.92 -15.61 1.86
CA ILE A 497 -22.44 -14.78 2.95
C ILE A 497 -22.69 -13.34 2.50
N CYS A 498 -23.45 -12.60 3.32
CA CYS A 498 -23.74 -11.17 3.18
C CYS A 498 -22.46 -10.32 3.27
N ALA A 499 -21.57 -10.48 2.30
CA ALA A 499 -20.46 -9.59 2.06
C ALA A 499 -20.71 -8.95 0.69
N PRO A 500 -21.41 -7.81 0.64
CA PRO A 500 -21.66 -7.14 -0.65
C PRO A 500 -20.37 -6.70 -1.38
N GLY A 501 -19.19 -6.91 -0.76
CA GLY A 501 -17.87 -6.69 -1.35
C GLY A 501 -17.45 -7.80 -2.32
N LEU A 502 -18.09 -8.97 -2.25
CA LEU A 502 -17.88 -10.07 -3.20
C LEU A 502 -18.40 -9.73 -4.61
N PHE A 503 -19.30 -8.76 -4.72
CA PHE A 503 -19.88 -8.30 -5.98
C PHE A 503 -19.05 -7.16 -6.61
N GLU A 504 -18.22 -6.47 -5.82
CA GLU A 504 -17.47 -5.31 -6.26
C GLU A 504 -16.46 -5.62 -7.38
N PRO A 505 -15.70 -6.74 -7.33
CA PRO A 505 -14.78 -7.09 -8.40
C PRO A 505 -15.48 -7.21 -9.75
N VAL A 506 -16.67 -7.81 -9.80
CA VAL A 506 -17.38 -8.12 -11.05
C VAL A 506 -18.42 -7.08 -11.48
N PHE A 507 -18.66 -6.05 -10.67
CA PHE A 507 -19.52 -4.94 -11.04
C PHE A 507 -18.74 -3.91 -11.87
N ASN A 508 -19.29 -3.53 -13.02
CA ASN A 508 -18.71 -2.53 -13.90
C ASN A 508 -18.98 -1.10 -13.39
N SER A 509 -18.00 -0.52 -12.70
CA SER A 509 -18.04 0.87 -12.23
C SER A 509 -17.40 1.88 -13.19
N GLY A 510 -16.83 1.42 -14.31
CA GLY A 510 -16.09 2.26 -15.26
C GLY A 510 -16.91 3.43 -15.85
N PRO A 511 -18.20 3.26 -16.23
CA PRO A 511 -19.04 4.39 -16.66
C PRO A 511 -19.20 5.48 -15.59
N ALA A 512 -19.40 5.09 -14.32
CA ALA A 512 -19.53 6.02 -13.21
C ALA A 512 -18.21 6.75 -12.93
N TYR A 513 -17.08 6.05 -12.98
CA TYR A 513 -15.77 6.64 -12.78
C TYR A 513 -15.40 7.61 -13.90
N ARG A 514 -15.66 7.28 -15.16
CA ARG A 514 -15.49 8.20 -16.29
C ARG A 514 -16.25 9.51 -16.06
N LYS A 515 -17.53 9.41 -15.67
CA LYS A 515 -18.35 10.59 -15.35
C LYS A 515 -17.80 11.37 -14.15
N TYR A 516 -17.27 10.68 -13.13
CA TYR A 516 -16.61 11.31 -12.00
C TYR A 516 -15.37 12.10 -12.44
N LEU A 517 -14.49 11.53 -13.27
CA LEU A 517 -13.30 12.21 -13.77
C LEU A 517 -13.65 13.40 -14.68
N GLU A 518 -14.67 13.26 -15.51
CA GLU A 518 -15.19 14.35 -16.36
C GLU A 518 -15.75 15.51 -15.54
N LYS A 519 -16.53 15.21 -14.50
CA LYS A 519 -17.05 16.21 -13.54
C LYS A 519 -15.91 17.00 -12.89
N HIS A 520 -14.77 16.37 -12.65
CA HIS A 520 -13.58 17.01 -12.06
C HIS A 520 -12.60 17.57 -13.10
N GLY A 521 -13.03 17.69 -14.36
CA GLY A 521 -12.33 18.47 -15.39
C GLY A 521 -11.06 17.83 -15.93
N ILE A 522 -10.90 16.50 -15.83
CA ILE A 522 -9.68 15.79 -16.22
C ILE A 522 -9.22 16.10 -17.65
N LYS A 523 -10.14 16.08 -18.62
CA LYS A 523 -9.85 16.30 -20.05
C LYS A 523 -9.35 17.72 -20.29
N LYS A 524 -9.98 18.70 -19.64
CA LYS A 524 -9.60 20.12 -19.73
C LYS A 524 -8.23 20.35 -19.10
N ALA A 525 -7.98 19.77 -17.92
CA ALA A 525 -6.70 19.90 -17.24
C ALA A 525 -5.56 19.28 -18.06
N ALA A 526 -5.75 18.08 -18.61
CA ALA A 526 -4.78 17.41 -19.47
C ALA A 526 -4.50 18.22 -20.75
N LYS A 527 -5.54 18.61 -21.49
CA LYS A 527 -5.41 19.39 -22.73
C LYS A 527 -4.66 20.71 -22.54
N ASN A 528 -4.93 21.42 -21.44
CA ASN A 528 -4.24 22.69 -21.14
C ASN A 528 -2.73 22.54 -20.94
N LEU A 529 -2.26 21.32 -20.67
CA LEU A 529 -0.85 21.00 -20.39
C LEU A 529 -0.18 20.23 -21.53
N GLY A 530 -0.88 20.02 -22.66
CA GLY A 530 -0.38 19.16 -23.75
C GLY A 530 -0.27 17.70 -23.35
N LEU A 531 -1.13 17.24 -22.44
CA LEU A 531 -1.21 15.86 -22.00
C LEU A 531 -2.43 15.18 -22.61
N LYS A 532 -2.27 13.90 -22.93
CA LYS A 532 -3.33 13.02 -23.38
C LYS A 532 -3.67 12.00 -22.29
N LEU A 533 -4.96 11.82 -22.04
CA LEU A 533 -5.44 10.73 -21.20
C LEU A 533 -5.28 9.40 -21.97
N LYS A 534 -4.60 8.42 -21.40
CA LYS A 534 -4.45 7.10 -22.04
C LYS A 534 -5.79 6.38 -22.09
N GLU A 535 -6.18 5.92 -23.26
CA GLU A 535 -7.33 5.02 -23.41
C GLU A 535 -7.00 3.60 -22.95
N LYS A 536 -5.75 3.16 -23.20
CA LYS A 536 -5.23 1.86 -22.82
C LYS A 536 -4.12 2.02 -21.80
N HIS A 537 -4.30 1.41 -20.64
CA HIS A 537 -3.34 1.53 -19.55
C HIS A 537 -2.17 0.56 -19.75
N SER A 538 -0.94 1.08 -19.83
CA SER A 538 0.26 0.29 -20.13
C SER A 538 1.17 0.02 -18.91
N ILE A 539 0.83 0.55 -17.73
CA ILE A 539 1.63 0.40 -16.50
C ILE A 539 0.79 -0.29 -15.42
N MET A 540 -0.24 0.40 -14.94
CA MET A 540 -1.20 -0.11 -13.95
C MET A 540 -2.55 -0.37 -14.61
N PRO A 541 -3.20 -1.51 -14.33
CA PRO A 541 -4.53 -1.80 -14.88
C PRO A 541 -5.56 -0.76 -14.40
N PRO A 542 -6.66 -0.54 -15.14
CA PRO A 542 -7.68 0.46 -14.79
C PRO A 542 -8.34 0.18 -13.43
N ARG A 543 -8.30 -1.07 -12.98
CA ARG A 543 -8.66 -1.50 -11.63
C ARG A 543 -7.88 -2.77 -11.28
N PRO A 544 -7.73 -3.11 -9.99
CA PRO A 544 -7.06 -4.36 -9.60
C PRO A 544 -7.59 -5.54 -10.42
N LEU A 545 -6.67 -6.35 -10.97
CA LEU A 545 -6.92 -7.53 -11.81
C LEU A 545 -7.61 -7.36 -13.16
N ALA A 546 -8.02 -6.15 -13.54
CA ALA A 546 -8.41 -5.94 -14.93
C ALA A 546 -7.19 -6.19 -15.85
N PRO A 547 -7.41 -6.72 -17.07
CA PRO A 547 -6.33 -6.87 -18.03
C PRO A 547 -5.58 -5.55 -18.24
N LEU A 548 -4.26 -5.61 -18.25
CA LEU A 548 -3.45 -4.50 -18.73
C LEU A 548 -3.83 -4.21 -20.19
N LYS A 549 -3.85 -2.94 -20.59
CA LYS A 549 -4.37 -2.50 -21.90
C LYS A 549 -5.84 -2.89 -22.14
N GLY A 550 -6.57 -3.28 -21.09
CA GLY A 550 -8.02 -3.35 -21.10
C GLY A 550 -8.65 -1.97 -21.24
N ASP A 551 -9.92 -1.93 -21.63
CA ASP A 551 -10.71 -0.70 -21.57
C ASP A 551 -10.94 -0.27 -20.12
N LEU A 552 -11.30 1.00 -19.89
CA LEU A 552 -11.57 1.53 -18.55
C LEU A 552 -12.68 0.77 -17.81
N ASP A 553 -13.61 0.16 -18.54
CA ASP A 553 -14.69 -0.67 -18.02
C ASP A 553 -14.37 -2.18 -18.03
N ALA A 554 -13.12 -2.55 -18.34
CA ALA A 554 -12.67 -3.93 -18.26
C ALA A 554 -12.84 -4.45 -16.83
N LEU A 555 -13.49 -5.61 -16.73
CA LEU A 555 -13.63 -6.32 -15.47
C LEU A 555 -12.38 -7.14 -15.16
N PRO A 556 -12.10 -7.40 -13.88
CA PRO A 556 -11.13 -8.40 -13.45
C PRO A 556 -11.33 -9.73 -14.18
N VAL A 557 -10.22 -10.33 -14.61
CA VAL A 557 -10.22 -11.67 -15.19
C VAL A 557 -9.68 -12.65 -14.15
N PHE A 558 -10.47 -13.68 -13.87
CA PHE A 558 -10.09 -14.78 -12.98
C PHE A 558 -9.94 -16.04 -13.82
N PRO A 559 -8.71 -16.46 -14.17
CA PRO A 559 -8.50 -17.60 -15.07
C PRO A 559 -9.01 -18.92 -14.48
N ASP A 560 -9.05 -19.05 -13.17
CA ASP A 560 -9.51 -20.25 -12.47
C ASP A 560 -10.14 -19.92 -11.10
N LYS A 561 -10.61 -20.97 -10.42
CA LYS A 561 -11.21 -20.86 -9.08
C LYS A 561 -10.21 -20.38 -8.02
N GLU A 562 -8.92 -20.63 -8.24
CA GLU A 562 -7.86 -20.29 -7.29
C GLU A 562 -7.60 -18.78 -7.32
N SER A 563 -7.43 -18.20 -8.51
CA SER A 563 -7.31 -16.75 -8.70
C SER A 563 -8.55 -16.02 -8.17
N TRP A 564 -9.76 -16.54 -8.44
CA TRP A 564 -10.99 -15.99 -7.85
C TRP A 564 -10.94 -16.01 -6.32
N TYR A 565 -10.54 -17.13 -5.71
CA TYR A 565 -10.46 -17.25 -4.27
C TYR A 565 -9.46 -16.25 -3.65
N LEU A 566 -8.21 -16.25 -4.15
CA LEU A 566 -7.14 -15.41 -3.62
C LEU A 566 -7.52 -13.92 -3.69
N TRP A 567 -8.10 -13.49 -4.79
CA TRP A 567 -8.40 -12.08 -4.93
C TRP A 567 -9.72 -11.67 -4.30
N VAL A 568 -10.80 -12.44 -4.49
CA VAL A 568 -12.15 -12.02 -4.09
C VAL A 568 -12.46 -12.40 -2.65
N ARG A 569 -12.06 -13.60 -2.21
CA ARG A 569 -12.38 -14.10 -0.87
C ARG A 569 -11.28 -13.80 0.15
N TYR A 570 -10.04 -13.61 -0.30
CA TYR A 570 -8.90 -13.35 0.55
C TYR A 570 -8.47 -11.88 0.56
N CYS A 571 -8.10 -11.29 -0.58
CA CYS A 571 -7.61 -9.90 -0.63
C CYS A 571 -8.71 -8.82 -0.57
N PHE A 572 -9.84 -8.99 -1.28
CA PHE A 572 -10.83 -7.91 -1.44
C PHE A 572 -11.71 -7.64 -0.22
N LEU A 573 -11.92 -8.61 0.67
CA LEU A 573 -12.78 -8.42 1.85
C LEU A 573 -12.17 -7.51 2.92
N TYR A 574 -10.88 -7.17 2.80
CA TYR A 574 -10.16 -6.37 3.77
C TYR A 574 -10.05 -4.87 3.39
N ALA A 575 -10.31 -4.51 2.13
CA ALA A 575 -10.27 -3.13 1.62
C ALA A 575 -11.47 -2.24 2.04
N SER A 576 -12.28 -2.65 3.02
CA SER A 576 -13.45 -1.90 3.46
C SER A 576 -13.12 -0.91 4.57
N PHE A 577 -12.82 0.34 4.19
CA PHE A 577 -13.00 1.51 5.06
C PHE A 577 -14.44 1.54 5.63
N PRO A 578 -14.69 2.22 6.77
CA PRO A 578 -16.01 2.29 7.38
C PRO A 578 -17.03 2.73 6.33
N ALA A 579 -18.03 1.88 6.08
CA ALA A 579 -19.09 2.17 5.15
C ALA A 579 -19.83 3.44 5.60
N PRO A 580 -19.92 4.51 4.78
CA PRO A 580 -20.90 5.55 5.00
C PRO A 580 -22.21 5.12 4.35
N LYS A 581 -23.20 4.86 5.21
CA LYS A 581 -24.65 4.96 5.04
C LYS A 581 -25.37 4.17 3.92
N LEU A 582 -26.49 3.58 4.34
CA LEU A 582 -27.68 3.21 3.57
C LEU A 582 -27.56 2.00 2.63
N ILE A 583 -27.54 0.81 3.25
CA ILE A 583 -28.22 -0.37 2.67
C ILE A 583 -29.19 -0.87 3.75
N PHE A 584 -30.35 -1.36 3.33
CA PHE A 584 -31.50 -1.84 4.12
C PHE A 584 -32.62 -0.81 4.36
N ARG A 585 -33.20 -0.30 3.27
CA ARG A 585 -34.61 0.12 3.26
C ARG A 585 -35.54 -0.71 2.36
N SER A 586 -35.11 -1.80 1.75
CA SER A 586 -36.00 -2.62 0.90
C SER A 586 -35.88 -4.15 1.03
N LEU A 587 -35.08 -4.68 1.96
CA LEU A 587 -35.18 -6.09 2.35
C LEU A 587 -35.92 -6.15 3.69
N SER A 588 -37.25 -6.11 3.61
CA SER A 588 -38.07 -6.75 4.63
C SER A 588 -37.47 -8.12 4.92
N LEU A 589 -37.21 -8.39 6.19
CA LEU A 589 -36.89 -9.70 6.71
C LEU A 589 -37.91 -10.69 6.12
N LEU A 590 -37.53 -11.43 5.07
CA LEU A 590 -38.31 -12.56 4.61
C LEU A 590 -38.32 -13.56 5.77
N PRO A 591 -39.49 -13.92 6.32
CA PRO A 591 -39.58 -15.01 7.26
C PRO A 591 -39.26 -16.27 6.47
N ILE A 592 -38.09 -16.86 6.69
CA ILE A 592 -37.83 -18.25 6.32
C ILE A 592 -38.68 -19.11 7.28
N CYS A 593 -39.99 -19.18 7.01
CA CYS A 593 -40.99 -20.15 7.47
C CYS A 593 -42.40 -19.76 6.96
N ARG A 594 -42.76 -20.10 5.70
CA ARG A 594 -44.08 -20.59 5.20
C ARG A 594 -44.33 -20.27 3.69
N ARG A 595 -45.13 -21.14 3.05
CA ARG A 595 -45.52 -21.22 1.61
C ARG A 595 -46.36 -20.02 1.10
N PRO A 596 -46.50 -19.82 -0.23
CA PRO A 596 -46.79 -18.51 -0.83
C PRO A 596 -48.29 -18.21 -1.03
N SER A 597 -48.64 -16.94 -0.93
CA SER A 597 -49.81 -16.35 -1.61
C SER A 597 -49.47 -14.93 -2.08
N ALA A 598 -49.98 -14.60 -3.27
CA ALA A 598 -49.69 -13.41 -4.05
C ALA A 598 -50.26 -12.12 -3.43
N GLU A 599 -49.55 -10.99 -3.63
CA GLU A 599 -50.10 -9.75 -4.20
C GLU A 599 -49.02 -8.66 -4.35
N SER A 600 -49.23 -7.81 -5.35
CA SER A 600 -48.36 -6.75 -5.87
C SER A 600 -48.38 -5.46 -5.04
N ALA A 601 -47.24 -4.75 -4.92
CA ALA A 601 -47.22 -3.28 -4.89
C ALA A 601 -45.81 -2.68 -5.10
N SER A 602 -45.86 -1.46 -5.63
CA SER A 602 -44.91 -0.52 -6.23
C SER A 602 -43.67 -0.05 -5.43
N VAL A 603 -42.72 0.44 -6.24
CA VAL A 603 -41.38 1.01 -5.99
C VAL A 603 -41.36 2.35 -5.24
N SER A 604 -40.37 2.55 -4.37
CA SER A 604 -39.66 3.83 -4.25
C SER A 604 -38.20 3.60 -3.80
N ALA A 605 -37.27 4.25 -4.51
CA ALA A 605 -35.82 4.03 -4.43
C ALA A 605 -35.13 5.04 -3.50
N THR A 606 -34.08 4.61 -2.79
CA THR A 606 -32.99 5.48 -2.31
C THR A 606 -31.70 4.66 -2.12
N SER A 607 -30.60 5.20 -2.67
CA SER A 607 -29.24 4.65 -2.87
C SER A 607 -28.35 4.63 -1.62
N ASN A 608 -27.21 3.90 -1.65
CA ASN A 608 -25.85 4.42 -1.34
C ASN A 608 -24.72 3.36 -1.21
N SER A 609 -23.48 3.88 -1.27
CA SER A 609 -22.29 3.37 -1.96
C SER A 609 -21.11 2.89 -1.07
N ARG A 610 -20.07 2.34 -1.69
CA ARG A 610 -18.88 1.72 -1.08
C ARG A 610 -17.57 2.14 -1.77
N ALA A 611 -16.46 2.21 -1.02
CA ALA A 611 -15.12 2.59 -1.49
C ALA A 611 -14.54 1.64 -2.57
N ARG A 612 -14.12 2.17 -3.72
CA ARG A 612 -13.47 1.44 -4.83
C ARG A 612 -12.17 2.11 -5.24
N ARG A 613 -11.23 1.30 -5.72
CA ARG A 613 -9.98 1.79 -6.30
C ARG A 613 -9.96 1.64 -7.81
N GLU A 614 -9.88 2.77 -8.50
CA GLU A 614 -9.74 2.84 -9.96
C GLU A 614 -8.52 3.69 -10.32
N ALA A 615 -7.78 3.28 -11.34
CA ALA A 615 -6.56 3.95 -11.79
C ALA A 615 -6.82 4.86 -12.97
N VAL A 616 -5.92 5.83 -13.18
CA VAL A 616 -5.92 6.71 -14.36
C VAL A 616 -4.48 7.01 -14.78
N SER A 617 -4.24 7.15 -16.09
CA SER A 617 -2.90 7.35 -16.66
C SER A 617 -2.88 8.41 -17.76
N PHE A 618 -1.82 9.21 -17.83
CA PHE A 618 -1.62 10.31 -18.78
C PHE A 618 -0.27 10.18 -19.48
N GLU A 619 -0.21 10.57 -20.76
CA GLU A 619 1.00 10.67 -21.59
C GLU A 619 1.12 12.07 -22.22
N ILE A 620 2.28 12.38 -22.81
CA ILE A 620 2.50 13.63 -23.54
C ILE A 620 1.88 13.54 -24.94
N GLU A 621 1.29 14.63 -25.42
CA GLU A 621 0.79 14.74 -26.79
C GLU A 621 1.96 14.91 -27.77
N GLY A 622 2.23 13.88 -28.60
CA GLY A 622 3.34 13.83 -29.56
C GLY A 622 2.91 14.06 -31.01
N TRP A 623 3.72 14.83 -31.74
CA TRP A 623 3.63 15.12 -33.18
C TRP A 623 3.52 13.86 -34.06
N ASP A 624 2.46 13.79 -34.88
CA ASP A 624 2.47 13.02 -36.11
C ASP A 624 3.29 13.79 -37.17
N ARG A 625 4.48 13.30 -37.51
CA ARG A 625 5.09 13.55 -38.83
C ARG A 625 5.05 12.26 -39.62
N GLU A 626 4.19 12.28 -40.63
CA GLU A 626 4.10 11.31 -41.71
C GLU A 626 5.50 10.96 -42.25
N VAL A 627 5.82 9.67 -42.24
CA VAL A 627 6.77 9.07 -43.17
C VAL A 627 6.00 8.06 -44.01
N ARG A 628 5.39 8.55 -45.09
CA ARG A 628 5.24 7.79 -46.34
C ARG A 628 5.43 8.74 -47.51
N GLY A 629 6.52 8.52 -48.24
CA GLY A 629 6.85 9.27 -49.44
C GLY A 629 6.14 8.74 -50.68
N SER A 630 6.04 9.68 -51.63
CA SER A 630 6.06 9.58 -53.09
C SER A 630 4.79 9.29 -53.89
N MET A 631 4.66 10.13 -54.95
CA MET A 631 3.76 10.15 -56.12
C MET A 631 2.35 10.72 -55.83
N GLU A 632 1.82 11.76 -56.48
CA GLU A 632 2.07 12.38 -57.80
C GLU A 632 1.43 13.80 -57.87
N GLU A 633 1.71 14.46 -58.99
CA GLU A 633 1.52 15.86 -59.40
C GLU A 633 0.14 16.54 -59.22
N GLY A 634 0.13 17.88 -59.12
CA GLY A 634 -1.08 18.67 -59.40
C GLY A 634 -1.03 20.14 -58.98
N ARG A 635 -0.71 21.05 -59.93
CA ARG A 635 -0.71 22.51 -59.80
C ARG A 635 -2.06 23.11 -59.33
N ALA A 636 -2.00 24.18 -58.52
CA ALA A 636 -2.48 25.54 -58.83
C ALA A 636 -2.87 26.35 -57.56
N SER A 637 -2.32 27.56 -57.43
CA SER A 637 -2.91 28.69 -56.70
C SER A 637 -3.62 29.62 -57.73
N PRO A 638 -4.22 30.80 -57.43
CA PRO A 638 -4.27 31.55 -56.15
C PRO A 638 -5.53 32.47 -55.88
N LYS A 639 -5.48 33.18 -54.72
CA LYS A 639 -6.01 34.53 -54.37
C LYS A 639 -7.46 34.74 -53.86
N PHE A 640 -7.58 35.47 -52.72
CA PHE A 640 -8.18 36.82 -52.47
C PHE A 640 -8.69 36.92 -50.99
N ARG A 641 -8.12 37.75 -50.09
CA ARG A 641 -8.30 39.21 -49.77
C ARG A 641 -9.57 39.61 -48.98
N GLY A 642 -9.36 40.39 -47.89
CA GLY A 642 -10.28 41.41 -47.33
C GLY A 642 -10.49 41.31 -45.81
N ARG A 643 -9.83 42.09 -44.92
CA ARG A 643 -9.97 43.51 -44.49
C ARG A 643 -11.31 43.91 -43.82
N GLY A 644 -11.20 44.50 -42.62
CA GLY A 644 -12.15 45.46 -42.01
C GLY A 644 -12.24 45.32 -40.47
N LYS A 645 -11.46 46.06 -39.66
CA LYS A 645 -11.72 47.39 -39.02
C LYS A 645 -12.77 47.37 -37.88
N GLY A 646 -12.35 47.80 -36.67
CA GLY A 646 -13.18 48.07 -35.46
C GLY A 646 -14.04 49.36 -35.57
N PRO A 647 -14.31 50.18 -34.52
CA PRO A 647 -13.71 50.22 -33.15
C PRO A 647 -14.61 50.71 -31.95
N ARG A 648 -14.02 50.75 -30.71
CA ARG A 648 -14.23 51.64 -29.49
C ARG A 648 -15.64 51.67 -28.82
N ILE A 649 -15.89 51.97 -27.53
CA ILE A 649 -15.49 52.99 -26.51
C ILE A 649 -15.91 52.40 -25.12
N ALA A 650 -15.11 52.31 -24.03
CA ALA A 650 -14.67 53.25 -22.97
C ALA A 650 -15.69 53.61 -21.85
N SER A 651 -15.14 53.85 -20.63
CA SER A 651 -15.71 54.44 -19.38
C SER A 651 -16.35 53.45 -18.37
N ASP A 652 -16.18 53.49 -17.04
CA ASP A 652 -15.64 54.49 -16.09
C ASP A 652 -15.21 53.90 -14.72
N THR A 653 -14.53 54.77 -13.97
CA THR A 653 -13.75 54.72 -12.73
C THR A 653 -14.44 54.53 -11.35
N CYS A 654 -13.71 53.85 -10.45
CA CYS A 654 -13.24 54.26 -9.09
C CYS A 654 -14.22 54.75 -7.99
N LYS A 655 -14.18 54.12 -6.79
CA LYS A 655 -13.80 54.78 -5.51
C LYS A 655 -13.72 53.81 -4.31
N GLN A 656 -12.64 53.97 -3.53
CA GLN A 656 -12.38 53.44 -2.19
C GLN A 656 -13.36 54.01 -1.15
N LEU A 657 -13.59 53.27 -0.05
CA LEU A 657 -13.71 53.82 1.30
C LEU A 657 -13.27 52.76 2.32
N ASP A 658 -12.31 53.15 3.14
CA ASP A 658 -11.71 52.45 4.27
C ASP A 658 -12.14 53.22 5.52
N LEU A 659 -12.58 52.54 6.59
CA LEU A 659 -12.68 53.11 7.94
C LEU A 659 -12.66 51.99 8.99
N SER A 660 -11.68 52.14 9.87
CA SER A 660 -11.24 51.29 10.96
C SER A 660 -11.91 51.58 12.32
N ALA A 661 -11.71 50.63 13.25
CA ALA A 661 -11.83 50.70 14.73
C ALA A 661 -13.24 50.48 15.33
N GLY A 662 -13.44 49.71 16.42
CA GLY A 662 -12.55 49.02 17.35
C GLY A 662 -13.35 48.43 18.52
N VAL A 663 -12.63 47.79 19.47
CA VAL A 663 -13.06 47.23 20.78
C VAL A 663 -13.54 45.75 20.75
N GLN A 664 -13.12 44.79 21.59
CA GLN A 664 -11.88 44.37 22.26
C GLN A 664 -12.28 43.37 23.38
N ARG A 665 -11.55 42.23 23.46
CA ARG A 665 -11.36 41.26 24.57
C ARG A 665 -12.43 40.22 24.94
N LYS A 666 -12.08 38.95 24.69
CA LYS A 666 -11.72 37.88 25.68
C LYS A 666 -10.98 36.76 24.90
N LYS A 667 -9.65 36.79 24.78
CA LYS A 667 -8.62 36.04 25.55
C LYS A 667 -8.88 34.53 25.72
N ASP A 668 -8.02 33.77 25.01
CA ASP A 668 -7.25 32.55 25.36
C ASP A 668 -8.07 31.29 25.72
N ILE A 669 -7.93 30.13 25.06
CA ILE A 669 -6.78 29.21 24.92
C ILE A 669 -7.09 28.27 23.72
N HIS A 670 -6.38 28.29 22.58
CA HIS A 670 -5.15 27.56 22.20
C HIS A 670 -5.15 26.01 22.29
N TYR A 671 -4.91 25.40 21.12
CA TYR A 671 -4.45 24.04 20.83
C TYR A 671 -5.37 22.82 21.07
N ARG A 672 -5.90 22.27 19.95
CA ARG A 672 -5.88 20.82 19.62
C ARG A 672 -6.45 20.57 18.21
N GLU A 673 -5.65 20.88 17.21
CA GLU A 673 -5.65 20.17 15.92
C GLU A 673 -4.21 19.74 15.70
N MET A 674 -3.94 18.43 15.77
CA MET A 674 -2.78 17.69 15.28
C MET A 674 -2.78 16.31 15.96
N CYS A 675 -3.40 15.35 15.29
CA CYS A 675 -3.16 13.91 15.37
C CYS A 675 -3.63 13.31 14.06
#